data_AF-A0A7X8C6R9-F1
#
_entry.id   AF-A0A7X8C6R9-F1
#
_cell.length_a   1.000
_cell.length_b   1.000
_cell.length_c   1.000
_cell.angle_alpha   90.00
_cell.angle_beta   90.00
_cell.angle_gamma   90.00
#
_symmetry.space_group_name_H-M   'P 1'
#
loop_
_entity.id
_entity.type
_entity.pdbx_description
1 polymer ?
#
loop_
_entity_poly.entity_id
_entity_poly.type
_entity_poly.pdbx_seq_one_letter_code
_entity_poly.pdbx_strand_id
1 'polypeptide(L)'
;MKRIFIIFFFSFFVFHFSSVFAQISSGKTYRIASFYAAGKSLTTTNSSLDAKADVITWTETNVDAQRWTAVASGDNFFYLANAYSGLVMSESSHRPKAGDKIIQDVNDNTYCKWEFLPVANGAYPNAYFIRFSIQSSDNYLYLEPDTDANASAIKLQLKKTDADSIRQMWFVESTPNFPIGMSEALRDSVMLGWKNRYFNMLKTSTGFWGEAEMMETILDAYETTGKQEYKTMFEQVYEHFVSYPAGWGQPGNGQDWTWNEYNDDIAWAVLASVRAYLMFGQHPNSGINYLTIAKNNYDNMYSRALLPSGMLRWKQTPTGNQGSNSCINGPAEVAACYLAMATGDDSYYEKAKKLYALQRQYLYDPATGKVYDSGSWNNGVFTVGNYWVSTYNQGTFLGAALMLFNHYGTAQYRTDANKIAEWTRNDLCNTHGVIKVCGSGDDLQGFKGILMRYLRRYVVDLALPDKVEWLQQNALQAFNNRNSKGVIWTAWWEKTSENFIFSDGYDFSNKPFGCSTAVSAAFNAPLDKNLIVKDAFSTIEAENFDYLKGVFVEKSSRNPTCIGNIQDNYYTAYNNVDFGNGTATSIVIRVYGASGGSIELHDGSVSGQLLATVNVPAGNSWTDLSTSVSLTGQHNIYFVFKGNGFKMDKFSFNSEGNGLKNPSEKSIIALYPNPATTVLHVDFPQNGYASIYNSSGKEVAFANIFAGKTTLNVKDYQSGVYFINISSSNESFFAKFLKK
;
A
#
# COMPACT_ATOMS: atom_id res chain seq x y z
N MET A 1 -69.01 7.60 44.68
CA MET A 1 -70.01 7.80 43.61
C MET A 1 -69.81 9.20 43.03
N LYS A 2 -69.99 9.37 41.71
CA LYS A 2 -69.58 10.48 40.81
C LYS A 2 -68.14 10.38 40.27
N ARG A 3 -68.03 9.71 39.12
CA ARG A 3 -66.90 9.75 38.18
C ARG A 3 -67.00 11.04 37.36
N ILE A 4 -65.91 11.80 37.28
CA ILE A 4 -65.75 12.94 36.36
C ILE A 4 -64.95 12.42 35.17
N PHE A 5 -65.58 12.39 33.99
CA PHE A 5 -64.91 12.13 32.72
C PHE A 5 -64.27 13.45 32.24
N ILE A 6 -62.94 13.49 32.14
CA ILE A 6 -62.21 14.56 31.47
C ILE A 6 -62.02 14.11 30.02
N ILE A 7 -62.66 14.82 29.09
CA ILE A 7 -62.51 14.66 27.64
C ILE A 7 -61.24 15.43 27.24
N PHE A 8 -60.17 14.71 26.88
CA PHE A 8 -59.02 15.31 26.21
C PHE A 8 -59.29 15.38 24.71
N PHE A 9 -59.40 16.61 24.18
CA PHE A 9 -59.32 16.86 22.74
C PHE A 9 -57.88 16.59 22.28
N PHE A 10 -57.63 15.45 21.63
CA PHE A 10 -56.40 15.24 20.87
C PHE A 10 -56.53 15.99 19.55
N SER A 11 -55.85 17.13 19.45
CA SER A 11 -55.59 17.79 18.17
C SER A 11 -54.63 16.92 17.38
N PHE A 12 -55.13 16.27 16.32
CA PHE A 12 -54.31 15.58 15.33
C PHE A 12 -53.54 16.64 14.52
N PHE A 13 -52.33 16.97 14.96
CA PHE A 13 -51.37 17.61 14.06
C PHE A 13 -50.92 16.57 13.03
N VAL A 14 -51.51 16.63 11.84
CA VAL A 14 -50.98 15.96 10.65
C VAL A 14 -49.68 16.69 10.29
N PHE A 15 -48.55 16.20 10.80
CA PHE A 15 -47.25 16.58 10.27
C PHE A 15 -47.19 16.13 8.81
N HIS A 16 -47.36 17.06 7.87
CA HIS A 16 -46.91 16.87 6.50
C HIS A 16 -45.38 16.77 6.54
N PHE A 17 -44.86 15.55 6.68
CA PHE A 17 -43.47 15.25 6.36
C PHE A 17 -43.31 15.47 4.85
N SER A 18 -42.93 16.68 4.47
CA SER A 18 -42.38 16.95 3.15
C SER A 18 -41.06 16.17 3.10
N SER A 19 -41.00 15.08 2.33
CA SER A 19 -39.75 14.36 2.10
C SER A 19 -38.79 15.30 1.36
N VAL A 20 -37.87 15.92 2.10
CA VAL A 20 -36.80 16.72 1.51
C VAL A 20 -35.82 15.73 0.88
N PHE A 21 -35.85 15.59 -0.44
CA PHE A 21 -34.86 14.79 -1.17
C PHE A 21 -33.47 15.42 -1.00
N ALA A 22 -32.45 14.61 -0.75
CA ALA A 22 -31.08 15.10 -0.69
C ALA A 22 -30.61 15.49 -2.10
N GLN A 23 -30.60 16.80 -2.41
CA GLN A 23 -30.22 17.32 -3.72
C GLN A 23 -28.80 16.89 -4.12
N ILE A 24 -28.64 16.45 -5.38
CA ILE A 24 -27.33 16.15 -5.96
C ILE A 24 -26.50 17.43 -6.04
N SER A 25 -25.26 17.36 -5.56
CA SER A 25 -24.35 18.50 -5.43
C SER A 25 -23.08 18.25 -6.23
N SER A 26 -22.64 19.26 -6.98
CA SER A 26 -21.37 19.20 -7.70
C SER A 26 -20.20 19.00 -6.72
N GLY A 27 -19.21 18.19 -7.13
CA GLY A 27 -18.02 17.85 -6.34
C GLY A 27 -18.26 16.74 -5.30
N LYS A 28 -19.49 16.29 -5.08
CA LYS A 28 -19.75 15.15 -4.18
C LYS A 28 -19.68 13.83 -4.92
N THR A 29 -19.20 12.82 -4.20
CA THR A 29 -19.14 11.43 -4.67
C THR A 29 -20.34 10.65 -4.16
N TYR A 30 -20.90 9.80 -5.03
CA TYR A 30 -22.13 9.06 -4.79
C TYR A 30 -21.97 7.57 -5.07
N ARG A 31 -22.66 6.76 -4.28
CA ARG A 31 -23.05 5.41 -4.64
C ARG A 31 -24.37 5.48 -5.40
N ILE A 32 -24.44 4.82 -6.56
CA ILE A 32 -25.65 4.71 -7.38
C ILE A 32 -26.02 3.22 -7.44
N ALA A 33 -27.10 2.82 -6.75
CA ALA A 33 -27.52 1.44 -6.61
C ALA A 33 -28.88 1.19 -7.28
N SER A 34 -29.08 0.01 -7.86
CA SER A 34 -30.34 -0.33 -8.53
C SER A 34 -31.40 -0.76 -7.51
N PHE A 35 -32.63 -0.27 -7.66
CA PHE A 35 -33.78 -0.81 -6.92
C PHE A 35 -34.26 -2.16 -7.47
N TYR A 36 -34.12 -2.39 -8.79
CA TYR A 36 -34.48 -3.66 -9.42
C TYR A 36 -33.44 -4.76 -9.16
N ALA A 37 -32.15 -4.46 -9.41
CA ALA A 37 -31.05 -5.38 -9.12
C ALA A 37 -30.55 -5.16 -7.68
N ALA A 38 -31.36 -5.57 -6.69
CA ALA A 38 -31.10 -5.32 -5.28
C ALA A 38 -29.68 -5.72 -4.85
N GLY A 39 -29.02 -4.84 -4.08
CA GLY A 39 -27.65 -5.06 -3.61
C GLY A 39 -26.56 -4.79 -4.65
N LYS A 40 -26.90 -4.34 -5.87
CA LYS A 40 -25.93 -4.01 -6.93
C LYS A 40 -25.82 -2.51 -7.17
N SER A 41 -24.63 -2.08 -7.52
CA SER A 41 -24.29 -0.69 -7.80
C SER A 41 -23.62 -0.52 -9.15
N LEU A 42 -23.75 0.68 -9.71
CA LEU A 42 -23.12 1.06 -10.97
C LEU A 42 -21.60 1.04 -10.84
N THR A 43 -20.96 0.36 -11.79
CA THR A 43 -19.50 0.24 -11.91
C THR A 43 -19.12 0.13 -13.37
N THR A 44 -17.83 0.14 -13.67
CA THR A 44 -17.29 -0.22 -14.97
C THR A 44 -16.94 -1.71 -15.00
N THR A 45 -17.05 -2.36 -16.16
CA THR A 45 -16.63 -3.76 -16.34
C THR A 45 -15.17 -3.92 -15.90
N ASN A 46 -14.93 -4.90 -15.02
CA ASN A 46 -13.61 -5.22 -14.47
C ASN A 46 -12.86 -4.03 -13.85
N SER A 47 -13.60 -3.02 -13.35
CA SER A 47 -13.01 -1.77 -12.85
C SER A 47 -12.02 -1.17 -13.86
N SER A 48 -12.38 -1.22 -15.15
CA SER A 48 -11.52 -0.78 -16.24
C SER A 48 -11.15 0.70 -16.11
N LEU A 49 -9.94 1.02 -16.56
CA LEU A 49 -9.41 2.38 -16.71
C LEU A 49 -9.49 2.86 -18.16
N ASP A 50 -9.91 1.99 -19.08
CA ASP A 50 -10.00 2.31 -20.50
C ASP A 50 -11.30 3.07 -20.81
N ALA A 51 -11.16 4.03 -21.73
CA ALA A 51 -12.29 4.60 -22.44
C ALA A 51 -13.05 3.50 -23.20
N LYS A 52 -14.34 3.73 -23.42
CA LYS A 52 -15.28 2.81 -24.09
C LYS A 52 -15.55 1.50 -23.34
N ALA A 53 -15.10 1.35 -22.09
CA ALA A 53 -15.51 0.21 -21.27
C ALA A 53 -16.99 0.34 -20.85
N ASP A 54 -17.72 -0.78 -20.88
CA ASP A 54 -19.14 -0.83 -20.52
C ASP A 54 -19.36 -0.41 -19.05
N VAL A 55 -20.40 0.38 -18.81
CA VAL A 55 -20.96 0.62 -17.47
C VAL A 55 -22.02 -0.45 -17.21
N ILE A 56 -21.90 -1.09 -16.04
CA ILE A 56 -22.67 -2.28 -15.65
C ILE A 56 -23.20 -2.12 -14.22
N THR A 57 -24.10 -3.01 -13.80
CA THR A 57 -24.32 -3.27 -12.37
C THR A 57 -23.51 -4.48 -11.89
N TRP A 58 -23.00 -4.39 -10.66
CA TRP A 58 -22.37 -5.51 -9.94
C TRP A 58 -22.71 -5.41 -8.45
N THR A 59 -22.71 -6.54 -7.73
CA THR A 59 -22.80 -6.59 -6.26
C THR A 59 -21.97 -5.48 -5.60
N GLU A 60 -22.55 -4.74 -4.67
CA GLU A 60 -21.82 -3.69 -3.94
C GLU A 60 -20.65 -4.30 -3.16
N THR A 61 -19.45 -3.80 -3.42
CA THR A 61 -18.19 -4.25 -2.81
C THR A 61 -17.46 -3.13 -2.07
N ASN A 62 -18.04 -1.93 -2.00
CA ASN A 62 -17.46 -0.75 -1.37
C ASN A 62 -16.05 -0.47 -1.90
N VAL A 63 -15.96 -0.14 -3.20
CA VAL A 63 -14.70 0.22 -3.89
C VAL A 63 -14.87 1.49 -4.71
N ASP A 64 -13.77 2.16 -5.05
CA ASP A 64 -13.75 3.43 -5.80
C ASP A 64 -14.42 3.28 -7.18
N ALA A 65 -14.24 2.16 -7.85
CA ALA A 65 -14.84 1.88 -9.16
C ALA A 65 -16.38 1.84 -9.12
N GLN A 66 -16.98 1.71 -7.93
CA GLN A 66 -18.43 1.75 -7.68
C GLN A 66 -18.93 3.12 -7.18
N ARG A 67 -18.10 4.16 -7.30
CA ARG A 67 -18.40 5.52 -6.87
C ARG A 67 -18.32 6.49 -8.05
N TRP A 68 -19.23 7.45 -8.06
CA TRP A 68 -19.37 8.43 -9.14
C TRP A 68 -19.41 9.84 -8.56
N THR A 69 -18.44 10.68 -8.93
CA THR A 69 -18.39 12.09 -8.59
C THR A 69 -19.25 12.89 -9.56
N ALA A 70 -20.25 13.59 -9.03
CA ALA A 70 -21.10 14.45 -9.82
C ALA A 70 -20.40 15.79 -10.06
N VAL A 71 -20.28 16.22 -11.32
CA VAL A 71 -19.69 17.51 -11.71
C VAL A 71 -20.74 18.29 -12.51
N ALA A 72 -21.15 19.46 -12.05
CA ALA A 72 -22.18 20.25 -12.73
C ALA A 72 -21.74 20.65 -14.15
N SER A 73 -22.63 20.50 -15.12
CA SER A 73 -22.40 20.93 -16.51
C SER A 73 -23.24 22.15 -16.92
N GLY A 74 -24.07 22.68 -16.01
CA GLY A 74 -25.10 23.69 -16.29
C GLY A 74 -26.50 23.09 -16.46
N ASP A 75 -27.55 23.92 -16.34
CA ASP A 75 -28.96 23.56 -16.59
C ASP A 75 -29.47 22.30 -15.86
N ASN A 76 -29.09 22.14 -14.59
CA ASN A 76 -29.38 20.98 -13.72
C ASN A 76 -28.77 19.64 -14.17
N PHE A 77 -27.91 19.62 -15.17
CA PHE A 77 -27.19 18.42 -15.62
C PHE A 77 -25.85 18.23 -14.92
N PHE A 78 -25.45 16.97 -14.83
CA PHE A 78 -24.16 16.55 -14.27
C PHE A 78 -23.40 15.64 -15.23
N TYR A 79 -22.08 15.79 -15.26
CA TYR A 79 -21.17 14.71 -15.63
C TYR A 79 -21.00 13.78 -14.42
N LEU A 80 -20.94 12.48 -14.67
CA LEU A 80 -20.69 11.47 -13.64
C LEU A 80 -19.31 10.88 -13.89
N ALA A 81 -18.29 11.39 -13.17
CA ALA A 81 -16.93 10.87 -13.25
C ALA A 81 -16.76 9.66 -12.32
N ASN A 82 -16.27 8.54 -12.81
CA ASN A 82 -15.95 7.39 -11.99
C ASN A 82 -14.80 7.76 -11.03
N ALA A 83 -14.94 7.46 -9.74
CA ALA A 83 -13.94 7.87 -8.74
C ALA A 83 -12.60 7.12 -8.87
N TYR A 84 -12.56 5.99 -9.58
CA TYR A 84 -11.34 5.23 -9.84
C TYR A 84 -10.66 5.63 -11.15
N SER A 85 -11.39 5.57 -12.28
CA SER A 85 -10.80 5.87 -13.60
C SER A 85 -10.72 7.36 -13.94
N GLY A 86 -11.53 8.20 -13.28
CA GLY A 86 -11.71 9.61 -13.64
C GLY A 86 -12.50 9.85 -14.93
N LEU A 87 -12.84 8.79 -15.68
CA LEU A 87 -13.62 8.88 -16.91
C LEU A 87 -15.11 9.10 -16.60
N VAL A 88 -15.83 9.74 -17.53
CA VAL A 88 -17.25 10.07 -17.33
C VAL A 88 -18.18 9.05 -17.96
N MET A 89 -19.32 8.82 -17.34
CA MET A 89 -20.40 8.02 -17.90
C MET A 89 -20.94 8.68 -19.18
N SER A 90 -20.96 7.94 -20.29
CA SER A 90 -21.31 8.42 -21.63
C SER A 90 -22.18 7.43 -22.40
N GLU A 91 -22.96 7.95 -23.33
CA GLU A 91 -23.72 7.17 -24.31
C GLU A 91 -22.79 6.67 -25.43
N SER A 92 -23.02 5.46 -25.94
CA SER A 92 -22.09 4.78 -26.85
C SER A 92 -22.22 5.15 -28.34
N SER A 93 -23.41 5.48 -28.82
CA SER A 93 -23.75 5.52 -30.25
C SER A 93 -23.66 6.91 -30.91
N HIS A 94 -23.51 7.99 -30.14
CA HIS A 94 -23.56 9.39 -30.59
C HIS A 94 -24.85 9.76 -31.38
N ARG A 95 -25.84 8.86 -31.40
CA ARG A 95 -27.16 8.96 -32.03
C ARG A 95 -28.18 8.23 -31.14
N PRO A 96 -28.41 8.78 -29.93
CA PRO A 96 -29.06 8.06 -28.84
C PRO A 96 -30.45 7.55 -29.24
N LYS A 97 -30.71 6.29 -28.92
CA LYS A 97 -32.00 5.59 -29.06
C LYS A 97 -32.17 4.56 -27.94
N ALA A 98 -33.40 4.09 -27.76
CA ALA A 98 -33.67 3.01 -26.83
C ALA A 98 -32.87 1.74 -27.20
N GLY A 99 -32.26 1.11 -26.20
CA GLY A 99 -31.40 -0.06 -26.32
C GLY A 99 -29.90 0.26 -26.38
N ASP A 100 -29.51 1.53 -26.57
CA ASP A 100 -28.09 1.90 -26.62
C ASP A 100 -27.41 1.66 -25.26
N LYS A 101 -26.14 1.23 -25.32
CA LYS A 101 -25.34 0.94 -24.14
C LYS A 101 -24.74 2.21 -23.54
N ILE A 102 -24.47 2.14 -22.23
CA ILE A 102 -23.67 3.13 -21.51
C ILE A 102 -22.24 2.62 -21.33
N ILE A 103 -21.30 3.52 -21.53
CA ILE A 103 -19.86 3.30 -21.40
C ILE A 103 -19.26 4.37 -20.48
N GLN A 104 -18.00 4.20 -20.08
CA GLN A 104 -17.19 5.33 -19.62
C GLN A 104 -16.34 5.87 -20.77
N ASP A 105 -16.09 7.18 -20.78
CA ASP A 105 -15.27 7.81 -21.82
C ASP A 105 -14.65 9.12 -21.35
N VAL A 106 -13.78 9.69 -22.18
CA VAL A 106 -13.31 11.07 -22.04
C VAL A 106 -14.51 12.01 -22.15
N ASN A 107 -14.52 13.08 -21.34
CA ASN A 107 -15.63 14.01 -21.33
C ASN A 107 -15.68 14.83 -22.64
N ASP A 108 -16.69 14.54 -23.48
CA ASP A 108 -16.96 15.24 -24.75
C ASP A 108 -17.98 16.38 -24.63
N ASN A 109 -18.44 16.68 -23.40
CA ASN A 109 -19.46 17.66 -23.05
C ASN A 109 -20.84 17.48 -23.71
N THR A 110 -21.07 16.43 -24.48
CA THR A 110 -22.26 16.27 -25.32
C THR A 110 -23.04 15.01 -24.93
N TYR A 111 -22.38 13.86 -24.93
CA TYR A 111 -23.02 12.55 -24.77
C TYR A 111 -22.87 11.99 -23.34
N CYS A 112 -22.46 12.83 -22.39
CA CYS A 112 -22.10 12.46 -21.02
C CYS A 112 -22.88 13.23 -19.93
N LYS A 113 -23.99 13.89 -20.28
CA LYS A 113 -24.79 14.75 -19.38
C LYS A 113 -26.06 14.04 -18.87
N TRP A 114 -26.24 14.07 -17.55
CA TRP A 114 -27.28 13.32 -16.82
C TRP A 114 -28.12 14.20 -15.88
N GLU A 115 -29.44 14.08 -16.02
CA GLU A 115 -30.55 14.54 -15.17
C GLU A 115 -30.84 13.64 -13.97
N PHE A 116 -30.73 14.07 -12.70
CA PHE A 116 -31.31 13.32 -11.57
C PHE A 116 -32.72 13.83 -11.25
N LEU A 117 -33.73 13.02 -11.56
CA LEU A 117 -35.13 13.32 -11.29
C LEU A 117 -35.64 12.55 -10.08
N PRO A 118 -35.98 13.20 -8.95
CA PRO A 118 -36.50 12.51 -7.78
C PRO A 118 -37.76 11.70 -8.08
N VAL A 119 -37.84 10.49 -7.53
CA VAL A 119 -39.06 9.68 -7.58
C VAL A 119 -40.01 10.20 -6.51
N ALA A 120 -41.16 10.75 -6.92
CA ALA A 120 -42.19 11.29 -6.03
C ALA A 120 -42.99 10.17 -5.34
N ASN A 121 -42.32 9.30 -4.58
CA ASN A 121 -42.93 8.23 -3.82
C ASN A 121 -42.21 8.06 -2.48
N GLY A 122 -42.91 8.33 -1.37
CA GLY A 122 -42.37 8.26 -0.02
C GLY A 122 -41.89 6.87 0.42
N ALA A 123 -42.30 5.80 -0.28
CA ALA A 123 -41.79 4.45 -0.04
C ALA A 123 -40.34 4.25 -0.52
N TYR A 124 -39.84 5.15 -1.37
CA TYR A 124 -38.52 5.07 -1.97
C TYR A 124 -37.72 6.36 -1.72
N PRO A 125 -37.27 6.60 -0.46
CA PRO A 125 -36.45 7.75 -0.16
C PRO A 125 -35.13 7.71 -0.95
N ASN A 126 -34.65 8.87 -1.39
CA ASN A 126 -33.43 9.01 -2.21
C ASN A 126 -33.45 8.21 -3.51
N ALA A 127 -34.64 7.88 -4.04
CA ALA A 127 -34.78 7.27 -5.34
C ALA A 127 -34.83 8.33 -6.45
N TYR A 128 -34.13 8.06 -7.53
CA TYR A 128 -34.03 8.92 -8.70
C TYR A 128 -34.24 8.12 -9.98
N PHE A 129 -34.88 8.74 -10.97
CA PHE A 129 -34.70 8.40 -12.37
C PHE A 129 -33.48 9.17 -12.89
N ILE A 130 -32.55 8.48 -13.56
CA ILE A 130 -31.39 9.12 -14.18
C ILE A 130 -31.68 9.29 -15.67
N ARG A 131 -31.88 10.54 -16.09
CA ARG A 131 -32.32 10.94 -17.44
C ARG A 131 -31.13 11.36 -18.29
N PHE A 132 -31.05 10.89 -19.52
CA PHE A 132 -30.07 11.37 -20.49
C PHE A 132 -30.45 12.74 -21.05
N SER A 133 -29.47 13.62 -21.27
CA SER A 133 -29.72 15.00 -21.72
C SER A 133 -30.28 15.14 -23.13
N ILE A 134 -29.96 14.23 -24.04
CA ILE A 134 -30.39 14.29 -25.44
C ILE A 134 -31.62 13.40 -25.64
N GLN A 135 -32.64 13.95 -26.31
CA GLN A 135 -33.85 13.23 -26.66
C GLN A 135 -33.67 12.36 -27.91
N SER A 136 -34.35 11.21 -27.91
CA SER A 136 -34.52 10.34 -29.07
C SER A 136 -35.94 10.48 -29.61
N SER A 137 -36.12 11.04 -30.80
CA SER A 137 -37.45 11.28 -31.40
C SER A 137 -38.41 11.97 -30.42
N ASP A 138 -37.98 13.12 -29.88
CA ASP A 138 -38.69 13.95 -28.89
C ASP A 138 -38.93 13.30 -27.51
N ASN A 139 -38.43 12.09 -27.27
CA ASN A 139 -38.56 11.38 -26.00
C ASN A 139 -37.24 11.33 -25.24
N TYR A 140 -37.29 11.62 -23.94
CA TYR A 140 -36.14 11.42 -23.05
C TYR A 140 -35.90 9.93 -22.78
N LEU A 141 -34.64 9.58 -22.61
CA LEU A 141 -34.19 8.23 -22.30
C LEU A 141 -33.65 8.15 -20.86
N TYR A 142 -33.79 6.98 -20.25
CA TYR A 142 -33.49 6.72 -18.84
C TYR A 142 -32.57 5.51 -18.69
N LEU A 143 -31.72 5.53 -17.67
CA LEU A 143 -30.85 4.40 -17.34
C LEU A 143 -31.67 3.21 -16.82
N GLU A 144 -31.47 2.05 -17.46
CA GLU A 144 -32.07 0.78 -17.07
C GLU A 144 -31.04 -0.37 -17.17
N PRO A 145 -30.88 -1.21 -16.15
CA PRO A 145 -30.10 -2.45 -16.28
C PRO A 145 -30.87 -3.49 -17.10
N ASP A 146 -30.18 -4.23 -17.96
CA ASP A 146 -30.77 -5.23 -18.86
C ASP A 146 -31.40 -6.42 -18.09
N THR A 147 -30.65 -6.91 -17.10
CA THR A 147 -31.05 -7.99 -16.18
C THR A 147 -30.71 -7.62 -14.72
N ASP A 148 -31.13 -8.45 -13.77
CA ASP A 148 -30.74 -8.34 -12.36
C ASP A 148 -29.48 -9.15 -12.02
N ALA A 149 -28.80 -9.76 -12.99
CA ALA A 149 -27.57 -10.51 -12.79
C ALA A 149 -26.34 -9.60 -12.54
N ASN A 150 -25.22 -10.18 -12.10
CA ASN A 150 -23.94 -9.48 -12.10
C ASN A 150 -23.46 -9.25 -13.53
N ALA A 151 -22.73 -8.15 -13.76
CA ALA A 151 -22.31 -7.71 -15.09
C ALA A 151 -23.47 -7.42 -16.06
N SER A 152 -24.62 -7.04 -15.52
CA SER A 152 -25.75 -6.57 -16.31
C SER A 152 -25.42 -5.22 -16.95
N ALA A 153 -25.48 -5.15 -18.28
CA ALA A 153 -25.26 -3.92 -19.04
C ALA A 153 -26.30 -2.85 -18.70
N ILE A 154 -25.88 -1.58 -18.65
CA ILE A 154 -26.80 -0.45 -18.55
C ILE A 154 -27.17 0.01 -19.96
N LYS A 155 -28.47 0.18 -20.19
CA LYS A 155 -29.03 0.66 -21.45
C LYS A 155 -29.87 1.91 -21.25
N LEU A 156 -29.97 2.69 -22.32
CA LEU A 156 -30.97 3.74 -22.44
C LEU A 156 -32.33 3.14 -22.80
N GLN A 157 -33.38 3.54 -22.09
CA GLN A 157 -34.76 3.10 -22.34
C GLN A 157 -35.75 4.25 -22.29
N LEU A 158 -36.88 4.10 -22.98
CA LEU A 158 -38.02 5.00 -22.81
C LEU A 158 -38.58 4.90 -21.39
N LYS A 159 -39.17 6.00 -20.89
CA LYS A 159 -39.72 6.03 -19.53
C LYS A 159 -40.80 4.98 -19.33
N LYS A 160 -40.67 4.15 -18.29
CA LYS A 160 -41.70 3.23 -17.83
C LYS A 160 -42.63 3.92 -16.82
N THR A 161 -43.93 3.69 -16.92
CA THR A 161 -44.96 4.31 -16.07
C THR A 161 -45.78 3.31 -15.26
N ASP A 162 -45.49 2.02 -15.42
CA ASP A 162 -46.17 0.92 -14.76
C ASP A 162 -45.29 0.33 -13.63
N ALA A 163 -45.60 -0.89 -13.20
CA ALA A 163 -44.84 -1.60 -12.19
C ALA A 163 -43.36 -1.81 -12.58
N ASP A 164 -43.02 -1.80 -13.88
CA ASP A 164 -41.65 -1.93 -14.35
C ASP A 164 -40.82 -0.64 -14.16
N SER A 165 -41.43 0.48 -13.77
CA SER A 165 -40.70 1.71 -13.46
C SER A 165 -39.60 1.52 -12.42
N ILE A 166 -39.71 0.51 -11.54
CA ILE A 166 -38.67 0.12 -10.57
C ILE A 166 -37.34 -0.27 -11.23
N ARG A 167 -37.36 -0.74 -12.49
CA ARG A 167 -36.15 -1.02 -13.28
C ARG A 167 -35.32 0.22 -13.56
N GLN A 168 -35.97 1.38 -13.63
CA GLN A 168 -35.35 2.68 -13.93
C GLN A 168 -35.08 3.51 -12.67
N MET A 169 -35.36 2.96 -11.48
CA MET A 169 -35.16 3.63 -10.21
C MET A 169 -33.78 3.31 -9.62
N TRP A 170 -33.08 4.37 -9.21
CA TRP A 170 -31.75 4.30 -8.63
C TRP A 170 -31.72 4.93 -7.25
N PHE A 171 -31.18 4.20 -6.27
CA PHE A 171 -30.86 4.74 -4.95
C PHE A 171 -29.54 5.49 -5.05
N VAL A 172 -29.55 6.77 -4.70
CA VAL A 172 -28.38 7.66 -4.81
C VAL A 172 -28.01 8.19 -3.43
N GLU A 173 -26.83 7.83 -2.96
CA GLU A 173 -26.35 8.13 -1.60
C GLU A 173 -24.98 8.79 -1.66
N SER A 174 -24.80 9.90 -0.94
CA SER A 174 -23.51 10.60 -0.87
C SER A 174 -22.54 9.83 0.03
N THR A 175 -21.30 9.67 -0.44
CA THR A 175 -20.23 8.96 0.27
C THR A 175 -19.00 9.87 0.45
N PRO A 176 -19.09 10.97 1.24
CA PRO A 176 -18.05 11.99 1.31
C PRO A 176 -16.75 11.54 2.00
N ASN A 177 -16.78 10.43 2.75
CA ASN A 177 -15.62 9.90 3.49
C ASN A 177 -15.08 8.60 2.87
N PHE A 178 -15.29 8.40 1.58
CA PHE A 178 -14.81 7.20 0.90
C PHE A 178 -13.33 7.37 0.56
N PRO A 179 -12.42 6.47 1.00
CA PRO A 179 -11.00 6.62 0.75
C PRO A 179 -10.71 6.48 -0.74
N ILE A 180 -10.22 7.54 -1.37
CA ILE A 180 -9.75 7.51 -2.76
C ILE A 180 -8.28 7.10 -2.73
N GLY A 181 -7.94 5.94 -3.32
CA GLY A 181 -6.55 5.51 -3.45
C GLY A 181 -6.00 4.69 -2.27
N MET A 182 -4.68 4.55 -2.23
CA MET A 182 -4.00 3.65 -1.28
C MET A 182 -4.04 4.20 0.16
N SER A 183 -4.33 3.32 1.11
CA SER A 183 -4.41 3.68 2.54
C SER A 183 -4.16 2.45 3.42
N GLU A 184 -3.88 2.68 4.72
CA GLU A 184 -3.83 1.61 5.72
C GLU A 184 -5.14 0.80 5.74
N ALA A 185 -6.28 1.49 5.71
CA ALA A 185 -7.59 0.85 5.75
C ALA A 185 -7.83 -0.07 4.55
N LEU A 186 -7.36 0.32 3.36
CA LEU A 186 -7.42 -0.52 2.17
C LEU A 186 -6.56 -1.78 2.36
N ARG A 187 -5.30 -1.63 2.78
CA ARG A 187 -4.39 -2.76 3.05
C ARG A 187 -4.98 -3.74 4.06
N ASP A 188 -5.50 -3.21 5.16
CA ASP A 188 -6.15 -3.99 6.21
C ASP A 188 -7.38 -4.73 5.69
N SER A 189 -8.17 -4.10 4.82
CA SER A 189 -9.34 -4.73 4.20
C SER A 189 -8.95 -5.88 3.26
N VAL A 190 -7.87 -5.74 2.49
CA VAL A 190 -7.33 -6.80 1.63
C VAL A 190 -6.86 -7.99 2.47
N MET A 191 -6.09 -7.75 3.52
CA MET A 191 -5.67 -8.81 4.45
C MET A 191 -6.86 -9.49 5.10
N LEU A 192 -7.85 -8.72 5.58
CA LEU A 192 -9.03 -9.26 6.25
C LEU A 192 -9.84 -10.20 5.33
N GLY A 193 -10.01 -9.82 4.06
CA GLY A 193 -10.71 -10.65 3.08
C GLY A 193 -10.03 -11.99 2.84
N TRP A 194 -8.70 -11.98 2.65
CA TRP A 194 -7.92 -13.22 2.51
C TRP A 194 -7.92 -14.04 3.81
N LYS A 195 -7.63 -13.40 4.95
CA LYS A 195 -7.55 -14.04 6.27
C LYS A 195 -8.85 -14.75 6.64
N ASN A 196 -9.99 -14.08 6.51
CA ASN A 196 -11.30 -14.65 6.87
C ASN A 196 -11.65 -15.90 6.06
N ARG A 197 -11.21 -15.97 4.81
CA ARG A 197 -11.51 -17.10 3.93
C ARG A 197 -10.49 -18.23 4.05
N TYR A 198 -9.21 -17.88 4.07
CA TYR A 198 -8.14 -18.81 3.71
C TYR A 198 -7.12 -19.07 4.82
N PHE A 199 -6.90 -18.12 5.75
CA PHE A 199 -5.82 -18.26 6.73
C PHE A 199 -5.95 -19.50 7.60
N ASN A 200 -7.16 -19.89 8.00
CA ASN A 200 -7.34 -21.10 8.81
C ASN A 200 -7.00 -22.40 8.04
N MET A 201 -7.02 -22.41 6.71
CA MET A 201 -6.60 -23.57 5.92
C MET A 201 -5.10 -23.84 6.08
N LEU A 202 -4.28 -22.79 6.25
CA LEU A 202 -2.83 -22.92 6.46
C LEU A 202 -2.50 -23.67 7.76
N LYS A 203 -3.37 -23.60 8.77
CA LYS A 203 -3.19 -24.26 10.06
C LYS A 203 -3.39 -25.77 10.01
N THR A 204 -3.87 -26.29 8.89
CA THR A 204 -4.09 -27.72 8.65
C THR A 204 -3.64 -28.12 7.25
N SER A 205 -2.90 -27.26 6.54
CA SER A 205 -2.47 -27.55 5.16
C SER A 205 -1.44 -28.67 5.17
N THR A 206 -1.46 -29.48 4.11
CA THR A 206 -0.45 -30.51 3.83
C THR A 206 0.45 -30.11 2.65
N GLY A 207 0.34 -28.86 2.19
CA GLY A 207 1.18 -28.29 1.14
C GLY A 207 2.57 -27.85 1.63
N PHE A 208 3.37 -27.33 0.70
CA PHE A 208 4.79 -27.01 0.95
C PHE A 208 5.17 -25.63 0.42
N TRP A 209 5.45 -25.50 -0.88
CA TRP A 209 6.07 -24.28 -1.41
C TRP A 209 5.09 -23.10 -1.51
N GLY A 210 3.83 -23.34 -1.86
CA GLY A 210 2.78 -22.31 -1.83
C GLY A 210 2.49 -21.79 -0.42
N GLU A 211 2.57 -22.68 0.58
CA GLU A 211 2.46 -22.37 2.01
C GLU A 211 3.61 -21.50 2.48
N ALA A 212 4.85 -21.81 2.06
CA ALA A 212 6.01 -20.96 2.30
C ALA A 212 5.79 -19.54 1.77
N GLU A 213 5.28 -19.40 0.54
CA GLU A 213 5.03 -18.08 -0.03
C GLU A 213 3.84 -17.34 0.61
N MET A 214 2.81 -18.05 1.05
CA MET A 214 1.74 -17.45 1.84
C MET A 214 2.25 -16.96 3.20
N MET A 215 3.15 -17.71 3.86
CA MET A 215 3.83 -17.25 5.07
C MET A 215 4.69 -16.00 4.80
N GLU A 216 5.39 -15.96 3.66
CA GLU A 216 6.14 -14.76 3.25
C GLU A 216 5.23 -13.54 3.05
N THR A 217 3.99 -13.69 2.56
CA THR A 217 3.04 -12.55 2.49
C THR A 217 2.63 -12.01 3.87
N ILE A 218 2.64 -12.86 4.90
CA ILE A 218 2.40 -12.46 6.28
C ILE A 218 3.63 -11.70 6.81
N LEU A 219 4.84 -12.13 6.45
CA LEU A 219 6.07 -11.41 6.77
C LEU A 219 6.14 -10.06 6.08
N ASP A 220 5.73 -9.96 4.81
CA ASP A 220 5.63 -8.68 4.09
C ASP A 220 4.68 -7.71 4.82
N ALA A 221 3.58 -8.23 5.38
CA ALA A 221 2.65 -7.44 6.16
C ALA A 221 3.23 -6.96 7.49
N TYR A 222 4.01 -7.79 8.18
CA TYR A 222 4.76 -7.37 9.38
C TYR A 222 5.83 -6.33 9.06
N GLU A 223 6.66 -6.60 8.04
CA GLU A 223 7.80 -5.74 7.64
C GLU A 223 7.38 -4.30 7.36
N THR A 224 6.17 -4.11 6.84
CA THR A 224 5.67 -2.81 6.37
C THR A 224 4.73 -2.12 7.35
N THR A 225 4.41 -2.75 8.48
CA THR A 225 3.45 -2.19 9.45
C THR A 225 3.86 -2.33 10.91
N GLY A 226 4.79 -3.23 11.24
CA GLY A 226 5.15 -3.57 12.61
C GLY A 226 3.96 -4.07 13.45
N LYS A 227 2.85 -4.51 12.85
CA LYS A 227 1.69 -4.98 13.62
C LYS A 227 1.95 -6.36 14.20
N GLN A 228 1.83 -6.48 15.52
CA GLN A 228 2.01 -7.75 16.25
C GLN A 228 1.13 -8.89 15.73
N GLU A 229 -0.07 -8.58 15.22
CA GLU A 229 -0.99 -9.60 14.70
C GLU A 229 -0.37 -10.45 13.58
N TYR A 230 0.50 -9.88 12.74
CA TYR A 230 1.12 -10.61 11.64
C TYR A 230 2.24 -11.53 12.13
N LYS A 231 2.98 -11.12 13.16
CA LYS A 231 3.91 -12.02 13.88
C LYS A 231 3.16 -13.22 14.45
N THR A 232 2.05 -12.97 15.16
CA THR A 232 1.23 -14.06 15.71
C THR A 232 0.63 -14.96 14.63
N MET A 233 0.17 -14.39 13.51
CA MET A 233 -0.33 -15.17 12.38
C MET A 233 0.75 -16.07 11.80
N PHE A 234 1.96 -15.56 11.59
CA PHE A 234 3.09 -16.32 11.06
C PHE A 234 3.48 -17.46 12.00
N GLU A 235 3.70 -17.17 13.28
CA GLU A 235 4.10 -18.17 14.28
C GLU A 235 3.10 -19.35 14.33
N GLN A 236 1.80 -19.07 14.28
CA GLN A 236 0.77 -20.11 14.28
C GLN A 236 0.86 -21.06 13.08
N VAL A 237 1.04 -20.54 11.88
CA VAL A 237 1.07 -21.39 10.66
C VAL A 237 2.44 -22.02 10.45
N TYR A 238 3.52 -21.36 10.90
CA TYR A 238 4.86 -21.90 10.84
C TYR A 238 5.02 -23.09 11.79
N GLU A 239 4.48 -23.01 13.01
CA GLU A 239 4.48 -24.13 13.96
C GLU A 239 3.81 -25.38 13.38
N HIS A 240 2.68 -25.20 12.68
CA HIS A 240 2.04 -26.29 11.93
C HIS A 240 2.92 -26.78 10.77
N PHE A 241 3.45 -25.87 9.96
CA PHE A 241 4.29 -26.18 8.81
C PHE A 241 5.50 -27.07 9.17
N VAL A 242 6.17 -26.80 10.29
CA VAL A 242 7.35 -27.56 10.74
C VAL A 242 7.03 -28.71 11.70
N SER A 243 5.75 -29.02 11.90
CA SER A 243 5.31 -30.12 12.78
C SER A 243 5.58 -31.50 12.15
N TYR A 244 5.53 -32.55 12.99
CA TYR A 244 5.67 -33.95 12.57
C TYR A 244 4.33 -34.69 12.64
N PRO A 245 4.13 -35.77 11.85
CA PRO A 245 5.08 -36.40 10.93
C PRO A 245 5.32 -35.58 9.66
N ALA A 246 6.48 -35.81 9.01
CA ALA A 246 6.94 -35.11 7.82
C ALA A 246 6.74 -35.95 6.55
N GLY A 247 6.34 -35.32 5.45
CA GLY A 247 6.23 -35.96 4.14
C GLY A 247 5.05 -35.48 3.31
N TRP A 248 4.95 -35.94 2.06
CA TRP A 248 3.82 -35.62 1.20
C TRP A 248 2.49 -36.09 1.80
N GLY A 249 1.52 -35.18 1.87
CA GLY A 249 0.20 -35.44 2.44
C GLY A 249 0.19 -35.64 3.95
N GLN A 250 1.33 -35.46 4.64
CA GLN A 250 1.37 -35.50 6.09
C GLN A 250 0.87 -34.17 6.68
N PRO A 251 0.42 -34.16 7.96
CA PRO A 251 -0.05 -32.94 8.61
C PRO A 251 1.01 -31.83 8.68
N GLY A 252 2.31 -32.16 8.74
CA GLY A 252 3.39 -31.18 8.71
C GLY A 252 4.54 -31.63 7.82
N ASN A 253 5.56 -30.76 7.71
CA ASN A 253 6.72 -30.99 6.86
C ASN A 253 7.99 -31.35 7.66
N GLY A 254 7.89 -31.43 8.99
CA GLY A 254 9.02 -31.58 9.89
C GLY A 254 10.00 -30.40 9.84
N GLN A 255 11.13 -30.56 10.51
CA GLN A 255 12.20 -29.55 10.52
C GLN A 255 13.36 -29.89 9.58
N ASP A 256 13.42 -31.14 9.12
CA ASP A 256 14.32 -31.60 8.05
C ASP A 256 13.49 -31.83 6.79
N TRP A 257 13.73 -31.05 5.75
CA TRP A 257 12.99 -31.07 4.50
C TRP A 257 13.71 -31.86 3.41
N THR A 258 14.79 -32.57 3.73
CA THR A 258 15.56 -33.36 2.75
C THR A 258 14.75 -34.51 2.14
N TRP A 259 13.62 -34.89 2.75
CA TRP A 259 12.66 -35.82 2.18
C TRP A 259 11.96 -35.29 0.92
N ASN A 260 11.83 -33.96 0.76
CA ASN A 260 11.26 -33.35 -0.44
C ASN A 260 12.30 -33.38 -1.57
N GLU A 261 11.94 -33.94 -2.72
CA GLU A 261 12.85 -34.09 -3.86
C GLU A 261 13.01 -32.82 -4.71
N TYR A 262 12.13 -31.83 -4.53
CA TYR A 262 12.17 -30.53 -5.19
C TYR A 262 13.05 -29.59 -4.36
N ASN A 263 14.14 -29.11 -4.96
CA ASN A 263 15.10 -28.27 -4.24
C ASN A 263 14.58 -26.83 -4.10
N ASP A 264 13.76 -26.38 -5.04
CA ASP A 264 13.14 -25.05 -5.02
C ASP A 264 12.12 -24.95 -3.89
N ASP A 265 11.29 -25.98 -3.68
CA ASP A 265 10.40 -26.05 -2.51
C ASP A 265 11.16 -25.74 -1.20
N ILE A 266 12.32 -26.37 -1.03
CA ILE A 266 13.18 -26.13 0.14
C ILE A 266 13.71 -24.69 0.15
N ALA A 267 14.16 -24.15 -1.00
CA ALA A 267 14.64 -22.77 -1.07
C ALA A 267 13.55 -21.76 -0.67
N TRP A 268 12.31 -21.95 -1.09
CA TRP A 268 11.17 -21.11 -0.69
C TRP A 268 10.88 -21.20 0.82
N ALA A 269 10.87 -22.41 1.39
CA ALA A 269 10.66 -22.59 2.82
C ALA A 269 11.82 -22.01 3.66
N VAL A 270 13.05 -22.05 3.15
CA VAL A 270 14.21 -21.40 3.77
C VAL A 270 14.01 -19.89 3.84
N LEU A 271 13.49 -19.25 2.78
CA LEU A 271 13.23 -17.80 2.75
C LEU A 271 12.29 -17.37 3.88
N ALA A 272 11.13 -18.04 3.99
CA ALA A 272 10.17 -17.78 5.07
C ALA A 272 10.82 -17.93 6.46
N SER A 273 11.62 -18.97 6.66
CA SER A 273 12.27 -19.26 7.93
C SER A 273 13.36 -18.22 8.29
N VAL A 274 14.26 -17.88 7.37
CA VAL A 274 15.34 -16.91 7.64
C VAL A 274 14.81 -15.48 7.78
N ARG A 275 13.80 -15.08 6.99
CA ARG A 275 13.16 -13.77 7.14
C ARG A 275 12.43 -13.65 8.48
N ALA A 276 11.75 -14.70 8.93
CA ALA A 276 11.15 -14.74 10.27
C ALA A 276 12.20 -14.58 11.37
N TYR A 277 13.37 -15.21 11.27
CA TYR A 277 14.46 -14.98 12.22
C TYR A 277 14.94 -13.53 12.22
N LEU A 278 15.15 -12.93 11.05
CA LEU A 278 15.61 -11.54 10.92
C LEU A 278 14.62 -10.55 11.52
N MET A 279 13.32 -10.83 11.42
CA MET A 279 12.24 -9.97 11.91
C MET A 279 11.87 -10.22 13.37
N PHE A 280 11.82 -11.48 13.82
CA PHE A 280 11.26 -11.87 15.12
C PHE A 280 12.30 -12.36 16.12
N GLY A 281 13.47 -12.80 15.66
CA GLY A 281 14.44 -13.52 16.48
C GLY A 281 14.01 -14.97 16.74
N GLN A 282 13.69 -15.31 17.98
CA GLN A 282 13.32 -16.69 18.37
C GLN A 282 11.81 -16.92 18.28
N HIS A 283 11.41 -18.14 17.91
CA HIS A 283 10.01 -18.57 17.97
C HIS A 283 9.59 -18.78 19.45
N PRO A 284 8.33 -18.50 19.85
CA PRO A 284 7.84 -18.70 21.22
C PRO A 284 7.85 -20.18 21.68
N ASN A 285 7.55 -21.12 20.79
CA ASN A 285 7.83 -22.54 20.99
C ASN A 285 9.34 -22.80 20.89
N SER A 286 9.99 -23.13 22.01
CA SER A 286 11.44 -23.37 22.10
C SER A 286 11.93 -24.60 21.32
N GLY A 287 11.03 -25.49 20.89
CA GLY A 287 11.34 -26.58 19.98
C GLY A 287 11.52 -26.14 18.51
N ILE A 288 11.29 -24.87 18.20
CA ILE A 288 11.39 -24.29 16.86
C ILE A 288 12.47 -23.21 16.87
N ASN A 289 13.52 -23.40 16.06
CA ASN A 289 14.56 -22.41 15.84
C ASN A 289 14.63 -22.06 14.35
N TYR A 290 14.08 -20.91 13.99
CA TYR A 290 14.02 -20.43 12.60
C TYR A 290 15.38 -20.48 11.91
N LEU A 291 16.42 -19.88 12.50
CA LEU A 291 17.75 -19.80 11.87
C LEU A 291 18.37 -21.19 11.67
N THR A 292 18.28 -22.06 12.67
CA THR A 292 18.81 -23.43 12.57
C THR A 292 18.09 -24.22 11.48
N ILE A 293 16.76 -24.15 11.43
CA ILE A 293 15.95 -24.82 10.40
C ILE A 293 16.32 -24.28 9.01
N ALA A 294 16.35 -22.96 8.83
CA ALA A 294 16.72 -22.33 7.56
C ALA A 294 18.13 -22.73 7.09
N LYS A 295 19.12 -22.61 7.99
CA LYS A 295 20.53 -22.89 7.67
C LYS A 295 20.73 -24.36 7.30
N ASN A 296 20.23 -25.29 8.12
CA ASN A 296 20.42 -26.72 7.88
C ASN A 296 19.78 -27.14 6.55
N ASN A 297 18.56 -26.69 6.28
CA ASN A 297 17.87 -27.02 5.04
C ASN A 297 18.52 -26.37 3.81
N TYR A 298 18.99 -25.12 3.92
CA TYR A 298 19.74 -24.47 2.85
C TYR A 298 21.04 -25.21 2.54
N ASP A 299 21.87 -25.52 3.54
CA ASP A 299 23.16 -26.16 3.32
C ASP A 299 23.00 -27.58 2.74
N ASN A 300 22.03 -28.35 3.26
CA ASN A 300 21.73 -29.68 2.73
C ASN A 300 21.21 -29.61 1.29
N MET A 301 20.26 -28.71 1.01
CA MET A 301 19.70 -28.50 -0.33
C MET A 301 20.78 -28.03 -1.31
N TYR A 302 21.57 -27.03 -0.95
CA TYR A 302 22.64 -26.49 -1.78
C TYR A 302 23.65 -27.58 -2.13
N SER A 303 24.10 -28.34 -1.13
CA SER A 303 25.06 -29.43 -1.33
C SER A 303 24.56 -30.49 -2.31
N ARG A 304 23.29 -30.93 -2.18
CA ARG A 304 22.72 -31.97 -3.06
C ARG A 304 22.26 -31.44 -4.43
N ALA A 305 21.95 -30.15 -4.53
CA ALA A 305 21.45 -29.54 -5.75
C ALA A 305 22.58 -29.02 -6.64
N LEU A 306 23.74 -28.66 -6.07
CA LEU A 306 24.86 -28.10 -6.80
C LEU A 306 25.34 -29.04 -7.92
N LEU A 307 25.18 -28.61 -9.16
CA LEU A 307 25.71 -29.30 -10.33
C LEU A 307 27.22 -29.07 -10.43
N PRO A 308 27.99 -29.96 -11.09
CA PRO A 308 29.42 -29.74 -11.37
C PRO A 308 29.70 -28.42 -12.12
N SER A 309 28.71 -27.92 -12.86
CA SER A 309 28.75 -26.65 -13.58
C SER A 309 28.48 -25.41 -12.70
N GLY A 310 28.08 -25.60 -11.45
CA GLY A 310 27.93 -24.54 -10.45
C GLY A 310 26.51 -24.02 -10.22
N MET A 311 25.57 -24.25 -11.14
CA MET A 311 24.14 -23.94 -10.93
C MET A 311 23.43 -25.03 -10.12
N LEU A 312 22.23 -24.72 -9.61
CA LEU A 312 21.44 -25.66 -8.83
C LEU A 312 20.46 -26.47 -9.70
N ARG A 313 20.45 -27.78 -9.47
CA ARG A 313 19.45 -28.71 -10.01
C ARG A 313 18.09 -28.43 -9.39
N TRP A 314 17.05 -28.35 -10.22
CA TRP A 314 15.68 -28.16 -9.74
C TRP A 314 15.17 -29.34 -8.91
N LYS A 315 15.19 -30.54 -9.50
CA LYS A 315 14.63 -31.76 -8.92
C LYS A 315 15.66 -32.87 -8.85
N GLN A 316 15.71 -33.63 -7.76
CA GLN A 316 16.68 -34.72 -7.56
C GLN A 316 16.52 -35.87 -8.58
N THR A 317 15.28 -36.16 -9.01
CA THR A 317 15.00 -37.20 -9.99
C THR A 317 14.88 -36.65 -11.42
N PRO A 318 15.29 -37.43 -12.44
CA PRO A 318 16.08 -38.66 -12.33
C PRO A 318 17.49 -38.38 -11.80
N THR A 319 18.09 -39.35 -11.12
CA THR A 319 19.47 -39.22 -10.60
C THR A 319 20.43 -38.84 -11.71
N GLY A 320 21.26 -37.81 -11.47
CA GLY A 320 22.19 -37.30 -12.46
C GLY A 320 21.60 -36.28 -13.45
N ASN A 321 20.35 -35.84 -13.26
CA ASN A 321 19.75 -34.77 -14.04
C ASN A 321 20.66 -33.53 -14.07
N GLN A 322 20.91 -33.00 -15.27
CA GLN A 322 21.75 -31.83 -15.54
C GLN A 322 20.94 -30.56 -15.83
N GLY A 323 19.62 -30.60 -15.61
CA GLY A 323 18.70 -29.48 -15.73
C GLY A 323 18.86 -28.48 -14.59
N SER A 324 18.70 -27.20 -14.92
CA SER A 324 18.71 -26.07 -13.99
C SER A 324 17.57 -25.11 -14.34
N ASN A 325 16.98 -24.49 -13.32
CA ASN A 325 15.83 -23.61 -13.45
C ASN A 325 16.06 -22.30 -12.69
N SER A 326 15.48 -21.21 -13.18
CA SER A 326 15.46 -19.94 -12.45
C SER A 326 14.73 -20.04 -11.11
N CYS A 327 13.72 -20.92 -11.02
CA CYS A 327 12.92 -21.12 -9.81
C CYS A 327 13.66 -21.78 -8.63
N ILE A 328 14.84 -22.35 -8.86
CA ILE A 328 15.74 -22.79 -7.77
C ILE A 328 16.88 -21.79 -7.55
N ASN A 329 17.53 -21.32 -8.62
CA ASN A 329 18.70 -20.45 -8.49
C ASN A 329 18.34 -19.10 -7.86
N GLY A 330 17.29 -18.42 -8.36
CA GLY A 330 16.88 -17.11 -7.85
C GLY A 330 16.51 -17.14 -6.35
N PRO A 331 15.62 -18.02 -5.89
CA PRO A 331 15.31 -18.16 -4.46
C PRO A 331 16.51 -18.54 -3.61
N ALA A 332 17.39 -19.43 -4.09
CA ALA A 332 18.59 -19.81 -3.35
C ALA A 332 19.58 -18.65 -3.22
N GLU A 333 19.75 -17.83 -4.25
CA GLU A 333 20.55 -16.61 -4.21
C GLU A 333 20.03 -15.64 -3.13
N VAL A 334 18.73 -15.38 -3.11
CA VAL A 334 18.09 -14.52 -2.11
C VAL A 334 18.22 -15.12 -0.71
N ALA A 335 17.95 -16.43 -0.56
CA ALA A 335 18.06 -17.13 0.72
C ALA A 335 19.48 -17.06 1.28
N ALA A 336 20.50 -17.22 0.44
CA ALA A 336 21.89 -17.10 0.84
C ALA A 336 22.21 -15.66 1.30
N CYS A 337 21.72 -14.64 0.60
CA CYS A 337 21.91 -13.26 1.03
C CYS A 337 21.26 -13.00 2.42
N TYR A 338 20.05 -13.50 2.66
CA TYR A 338 19.43 -13.39 3.98
C TYR A 338 20.16 -14.20 5.07
N LEU A 339 20.66 -15.39 4.74
CA LEU A 339 21.47 -16.19 5.67
C LEU A 339 22.78 -15.49 6.02
N ALA A 340 23.44 -14.83 5.05
CA ALA A 340 24.62 -14.01 5.32
C ALA A 340 24.29 -12.88 6.31
N MET A 341 23.19 -12.16 6.09
CA MET A 341 22.71 -11.12 7.02
C MET A 341 22.40 -11.66 8.42
N ALA A 342 21.77 -12.84 8.49
CA ALA A 342 21.36 -13.45 9.75
C ALA A 342 22.51 -14.02 10.58
N THR A 343 23.58 -14.49 9.91
CA THR A 343 24.70 -15.21 10.55
C THR A 343 25.98 -14.38 10.64
N GLY A 344 26.13 -13.36 9.80
CA GLY A 344 27.40 -12.66 9.60
C GLY A 344 28.43 -13.46 8.79
N ASP A 345 28.04 -14.59 8.17
CA ASP A 345 28.91 -15.44 7.37
C ASP A 345 28.85 -15.06 5.88
N ASP A 346 29.86 -14.32 5.43
CA ASP A 346 29.99 -13.86 4.03
C ASP A 346 30.09 -15.01 3.00
N SER A 347 30.36 -16.25 3.43
CA SER A 347 30.38 -17.39 2.49
C SER A 347 29.04 -17.60 1.80
N TYR A 348 27.92 -17.20 2.40
CA TYR A 348 26.61 -17.24 1.74
C TYR A 348 26.46 -16.15 0.66
N TYR A 349 27.00 -14.94 0.86
CA TYR A 349 27.06 -13.94 -0.22
C TYR A 349 27.89 -14.43 -1.39
N GLU A 350 29.01 -15.11 -1.13
CA GLU A 350 29.82 -15.71 -2.19
C GLU A 350 29.10 -16.86 -2.92
N LYS A 351 28.25 -17.64 -2.23
CA LYS A 351 27.35 -18.63 -2.88
C LYS A 351 26.36 -17.92 -3.80
N ALA A 352 25.68 -16.87 -3.32
CA ALA A 352 24.72 -16.09 -4.11
C ALA A 352 25.39 -15.47 -5.34
N LYS A 353 26.53 -14.80 -5.17
CA LYS A 353 27.29 -14.16 -6.25
C LYS A 353 27.68 -15.15 -7.36
N LYS A 354 28.13 -16.35 -7.00
CA LYS A 354 28.50 -17.39 -7.97
C LYS A 354 27.29 -17.93 -8.73
N LEU A 355 26.19 -18.20 -8.03
CA LEU A 355 24.93 -18.62 -8.67
C LEU A 355 24.40 -17.55 -9.61
N TYR A 356 24.33 -16.31 -9.12
CA TYR A 356 23.84 -15.17 -9.89
C TYR A 356 24.66 -14.97 -11.16
N ALA A 357 25.99 -15.04 -11.09
CA ALA A 357 26.85 -14.89 -12.26
C ALA A 357 26.55 -15.94 -13.35
N LEU A 358 26.30 -17.20 -12.94
CA LEU A 358 25.95 -18.28 -13.88
C LEU A 358 24.53 -18.15 -14.40
N GLN A 359 23.54 -17.84 -13.55
CA GLN A 359 22.16 -17.59 -14.00
C GLN A 359 22.13 -16.39 -14.95
N ARG A 360 22.87 -15.32 -14.65
CA ARG A 360 23.04 -14.15 -15.52
C ARG A 360 23.61 -14.53 -16.88
N GLN A 361 24.57 -15.44 -16.91
CA GLN A 361 25.23 -15.87 -18.15
C GLN A 361 24.29 -16.69 -19.05
N TYR A 362 23.42 -17.51 -18.46
CA TYR A 362 22.72 -18.57 -19.20
C TYR A 362 21.21 -18.44 -19.26
N LEU A 363 20.59 -17.86 -18.24
CA LEU A 363 19.14 -17.75 -18.08
C LEU A 363 18.67 -16.29 -17.97
N TYR A 364 19.51 -15.32 -18.33
CA TYR A 364 19.17 -13.91 -18.36
C TYR A 364 19.63 -13.27 -19.67
N ASP A 365 18.78 -12.41 -20.23
CA ASP A 365 19.12 -11.56 -21.37
C ASP A 365 19.47 -10.16 -20.87
N PRO A 366 20.77 -9.77 -20.85
CA PRO A 366 21.17 -8.44 -20.38
C PRO A 366 20.75 -7.29 -21.30
N ALA A 367 20.38 -7.56 -22.56
CA ALA A 367 19.91 -6.52 -23.45
C ALA A 367 18.47 -6.12 -23.13
N THR A 368 17.63 -7.09 -22.75
CA THR A 368 16.19 -6.85 -22.55
C THR A 368 15.73 -6.92 -21.10
N GLY A 369 16.44 -7.62 -20.22
CA GLY A 369 16.02 -7.87 -18.84
C GLY A 369 15.15 -9.12 -18.65
N LYS A 370 15.11 -10.04 -19.62
CA LYS A 370 14.33 -11.29 -19.52
C LYS A 370 15.06 -12.30 -18.66
N VAL A 371 14.35 -12.92 -17.74
CA VAL A 371 14.80 -14.09 -16.97
C VAL A 371 14.07 -15.31 -17.52
N TYR A 372 14.81 -16.18 -18.18
CA TYR A 372 14.29 -17.41 -18.78
C TYR A 372 14.05 -18.49 -17.72
N ASP A 373 13.14 -19.40 -18.01
CA ASP A 373 12.69 -20.39 -17.04
C ASP A 373 13.74 -21.47 -16.75
N SER A 374 14.23 -22.16 -17.79
CA SER A 374 15.08 -23.34 -17.57
C SER A 374 15.89 -23.79 -18.78
N GLY A 375 16.90 -24.61 -18.49
CA GLY A 375 17.76 -25.24 -19.48
C GLY A 375 18.52 -26.42 -18.90
N SER A 376 19.41 -27.02 -19.69
CA SER A 376 20.18 -28.19 -19.25
C SER A 376 21.58 -28.21 -19.83
N TRP A 377 22.49 -28.88 -19.10
CA TRP A 377 23.84 -29.14 -19.58
C TRP A 377 23.91 -30.44 -20.37
N ASN A 378 24.56 -30.38 -21.54
CA ASN A 378 24.94 -31.55 -22.33
C ASN A 378 26.39 -31.42 -22.76
N ASN A 379 27.24 -32.38 -22.38
CA ASN A 379 28.68 -32.40 -22.69
C ASN A 379 29.40 -31.06 -22.39
N GLY A 380 29.08 -30.43 -21.26
CA GLY A 380 29.68 -29.16 -20.84
C GLY A 380 29.11 -27.90 -21.51
N VAL A 381 28.09 -28.02 -22.35
CA VAL A 381 27.39 -26.90 -22.99
C VAL A 381 26.00 -26.73 -22.37
N PHE A 382 25.67 -25.52 -21.91
CA PHE A 382 24.31 -25.21 -21.44
C PHE A 382 23.43 -24.79 -22.60
N THR A 383 22.22 -25.35 -22.68
CA THR A 383 21.20 -24.97 -23.65
C THR A 383 19.93 -24.55 -22.92
N VAL A 384 19.44 -23.34 -23.20
CA VAL A 384 18.13 -22.89 -22.71
C VAL A 384 17.05 -23.72 -23.42
N GLY A 385 16.27 -24.45 -22.63
CA GLY A 385 15.18 -25.30 -23.12
C GLY A 385 13.81 -24.62 -23.03
N ASN A 386 13.66 -23.69 -22.10
CA ASN A 386 12.42 -22.94 -21.88
C ASN A 386 12.70 -21.45 -21.72
N TYR A 387 12.31 -20.66 -22.73
CA TYR A 387 12.46 -19.20 -22.76
C TYR A 387 11.29 -18.47 -22.10
N TRP A 388 10.38 -19.18 -21.42
CA TRP A 388 9.25 -18.55 -20.76
C TRP A 388 9.71 -17.55 -19.71
N VAL A 389 9.08 -16.38 -19.70
CA VAL A 389 9.36 -15.29 -18.76
C VAL A 389 8.15 -15.11 -17.86
N SER A 390 8.37 -15.31 -16.57
CA SER A 390 7.34 -15.36 -15.54
C SER A 390 7.60 -14.31 -14.46
N THR A 391 6.56 -13.85 -13.78
CA THR A 391 6.69 -12.78 -12.78
C THR A 391 7.60 -13.16 -11.61
N TYR A 392 7.58 -14.42 -11.16
CA TYR A 392 8.39 -14.86 -10.02
C TYR A 392 9.88 -15.07 -10.33
N ASN A 393 10.22 -15.52 -11.55
CA ASN A 393 11.61 -15.60 -11.99
C ASN A 393 12.19 -14.18 -12.16
N GLN A 394 11.42 -13.24 -12.72
CA GLN A 394 11.80 -11.81 -12.70
C GLN A 394 11.99 -11.32 -11.27
N GLY A 395 11.05 -11.63 -10.37
CA GLY A 395 11.06 -11.17 -8.98
C GLY A 395 12.27 -11.64 -8.18
N THR A 396 12.57 -12.93 -8.20
CA THR A 396 13.68 -13.48 -7.41
C THR A 396 15.04 -13.05 -7.92
N PHE A 397 15.24 -13.00 -9.25
CA PHE A 397 16.48 -12.50 -9.83
C PHE A 397 16.66 -10.98 -9.59
N LEU A 398 15.56 -10.21 -9.57
CA LEU A 398 15.56 -8.82 -9.11
C LEU A 398 15.99 -8.72 -7.64
N GLY A 399 15.42 -9.54 -6.77
CA GLY A 399 15.78 -9.59 -5.35
C GLY A 399 17.26 -9.88 -5.13
N ALA A 400 17.80 -10.88 -5.82
CA ALA A 400 19.20 -11.25 -5.76
C ALA A 400 20.10 -10.10 -6.26
N ALA A 401 19.75 -9.47 -7.39
CA ALA A 401 20.47 -8.33 -7.93
C ALA A 401 20.55 -7.17 -6.92
N LEU A 402 19.42 -6.81 -6.29
CA LEU A 402 19.37 -5.73 -5.30
C LEU A 402 20.21 -6.05 -4.05
N MET A 403 20.11 -7.28 -3.54
CA MET A 403 20.89 -7.68 -2.35
C MET A 403 22.39 -7.71 -2.62
N LEU A 404 22.79 -8.23 -3.78
CA LEU A 404 24.19 -8.24 -4.21
C LEU A 404 24.69 -6.82 -4.53
N PHE A 405 23.85 -5.94 -5.05
CA PHE A 405 24.18 -4.52 -5.22
C PHE A 405 24.44 -3.86 -3.86
N ASN A 406 23.55 -4.03 -2.89
CA ASN A 406 23.69 -3.43 -1.56
C ASN A 406 24.93 -3.92 -0.82
N HIS A 407 25.35 -5.17 -1.03
CA HIS A 407 26.53 -5.74 -0.39
C HIS A 407 27.84 -5.40 -1.14
N TYR A 408 27.89 -5.58 -2.45
CA TYR A 408 29.14 -5.43 -3.24
C TYR A 408 29.30 -4.09 -3.95
N GLY A 409 28.26 -3.26 -4.05
CA GLY A 409 28.28 -1.96 -4.74
C GLY A 409 28.52 -2.03 -6.26
N THR A 410 28.52 -3.22 -6.86
CA THR A 410 28.87 -3.40 -8.27
C THR A 410 27.74 -2.92 -9.19
N ALA A 411 28.03 -1.95 -10.06
CA ALA A 411 27.03 -1.25 -10.89
C ALA A 411 26.22 -2.16 -11.83
N GLN A 412 26.76 -3.31 -12.25
CA GLN A 412 26.05 -4.27 -13.11
C GLN A 412 24.78 -4.82 -12.43
N TYR A 413 24.79 -5.08 -11.13
CA TYR A 413 23.59 -5.56 -10.43
C TYR A 413 22.43 -4.54 -10.48
N ARG A 414 22.74 -3.26 -10.27
CA ARG A 414 21.75 -2.17 -10.40
C ARG A 414 21.25 -2.05 -11.84
N THR A 415 22.13 -2.22 -12.82
CA THR A 415 21.76 -2.19 -14.25
C THR A 415 20.79 -3.32 -14.58
N ASP A 416 21.09 -4.54 -14.10
CA ASP A 416 20.22 -5.69 -14.33
C ASP A 416 18.88 -5.52 -13.62
N ALA A 417 18.87 -5.03 -12.36
CA ALA A 417 17.64 -4.72 -11.62
C ALA A 417 16.73 -3.75 -12.39
N ASN A 418 17.29 -2.67 -12.95
CA ASN A 418 16.55 -1.74 -13.80
C ASN A 418 15.98 -2.42 -15.04
N LYS A 419 16.79 -3.23 -15.75
CA LYS A 419 16.33 -3.96 -16.94
C LYS A 419 15.21 -4.96 -16.64
N ILE A 420 15.28 -5.66 -15.51
CA ILE A 420 14.24 -6.60 -15.06
C ILE A 420 12.93 -5.86 -14.76
N ALA A 421 13.01 -4.71 -14.08
CA ALA A 421 11.84 -3.86 -13.80
C ALA A 421 11.25 -3.25 -15.08
N GLU A 422 12.10 -2.76 -16.00
CA GLU A 422 11.70 -2.26 -17.33
C GLU A 422 10.95 -3.34 -18.13
N TRP A 423 11.52 -4.54 -18.25
CA TRP A 423 10.86 -5.66 -18.92
C TRP A 423 9.52 -6.02 -18.28
N THR A 424 9.49 -6.08 -16.95
CA THR A 424 8.26 -6.35 -16.19
C THR A 424 7.18 -5.32 -16.51
N ARG A 425 7.54 -4.04 -16.53
CA ARG A 425 6.60 -2.95 -16.83
C ARG A 425 6.10 -3.00 -18.28
N ASN A 426 6.96 -3.34 -19.23
CA ASN A 426 6.65 -3.25 -20.65
C ASN A 426 5.93 -4.50 -21.20
N ASP A 427 6.26 -5.70 -20.71
CA ASP A 427 5.83 -6.97 -21.32
C ASP A 427 4.98 -7.86 -20.38
N LEU A 428 5.00 -7.58 -19.07
CA LEU A 428 4.22 -8.32 -18.07
C LEU A 428 3.08 -7.50 -17.46
N CYS A 429 2.83 -6.30 -17.96
CA CYS A 429 1.72 -5.44 -17.53
C CYS A 429 0.77 -5.11 -18.69
N ASN A 430 -0.45 -4.66 -18.36
CA ASN A 430 -1.31 -3.98 -19.33
C ASN A 430 -0.82 -2.52 -19.55
N THR A 431 -1.52 -1.78 -20.42
CA THR A 431 -1.25 -0.37 -20.72
C THR A 431 -1.21 0.54 -19.50
N HIS A 432 -1.97 0.20 -18.45
CA HIS A 432 -2.03 0.94 -17.18
C HIS A 432 -0.98 0.49 -16.17
N GLY A 433 -0.17 -0.52 -16.49
CA GLY A 433 0.88 -1.01 -15.60
C GLY A 433 0.44 -2.06 -14.59
N VAL A 434 -0.77 -2.60 -14.72
CA VAL A 434 -1.23 -3.68 -13.85
C VAL A 434 -0.64 -4.98 -14.34
N ILE A 435 0.04 -5.71 -13.46
CA ILE A 435 0.75 -6.96 -13.76
C ILE A 435 -0.25 -8.07 -14.12
N LYS A 436 0.04 -8.79 -15.20
CA LYS A 436 -0.74 -9.93 -15.67
C LYS A 436 -0.58 -11.15 -14.77
N VAL A 437 -1.63 -11.95 -14.66
CA VAL A 437 -1.52 -13.29 -14.09
C VAL A 437 -0.73 -14.20 -15.04
N CYS A 438 0.13 -15.07 -14.51
CA CYS A 438 0.90 -16.02 -15.33
C CYS A 438 0.03 -17.19 -15.84
N GLY A 439 -1.06 -17.49 -15.15
CA GLY A 439 -2.06 -18.48 -15.52
C GLY A 439 -2.94 -18.83 -14.32
N SER A 440 -4.01 -19.57 -14.57
CA SER A 440 -4.72 -20.35 -13.55
C SER A 440 -3.99 -21.67 -13.30
N GLY A 441 -4.41 -22.42 -12.27
CA GLY A 441 -3.71 -23.62 -11.81
C GLY A 441 -3.03 -23.43 -10.46
N ASP A 442 -2.50 -24.51 -9.91
CA ASP A 442 -2.03 -24.53 -8.53
C ASP A 442 -0.79 -23.67 -8.29
N ASP A 443 0.10 -23.59 -9.27
CA ASP A 443 1.37 -22.86 -9.13
C ASP A 443 1.30 -21.43 -9.69
N LEU A 444 0.91 -21.31 -10.97
CA LEU A 444 1.01 -20.09 -11.77
C LEU A 444 0.26 -18.90 -11.17
N GLN A 445 -0.79 -19.18 -10.39
CA GLN A 445 -1.66 -18.21 -9.76
C GLN A 445 -0.95 -17.30 -8.74
N GLY A 446 0.09 -17.79 -8.06
CA GLY A 446 0.73 -17.07 -6.96
C GLY A 446 1.97 -16.27 -7.32
N PHE A 447 2.51 -16.47 -8.53
CA PHE A 447 3.83 -15.97 -8.94
C PHE A 447 4.03 -14.45 -8.84
N LYS A 448 2.97 -13.67 -9.01
CA LYS A 448 3.06 -12.21 -8.98
C LYS A 448 3.13 -11.63 -7.57
N GLY A 449 2.74 -12.38 -6.53
CA GLY A 449 3.01 -11.98 -5.15
C GLY A 449 4.52 -11.91 -4.87
N ILE A 450 5.26 -12.92 -5.34
CA ILE A 450 6.73 -12.97 -5.24
C ILE A 450 7.36 -11.74 -5.91
N LEU A 451 6.90 -11.38 -7.10
CA LEU A 451 7.36 -10.19 -7.81
C LEU A 451 7.13 -8.90 -7.00
N MET A 452 5.93 -8.71 -6.43
CA MET A 452 5.59 -7.49 -5.68
C MET A 452 6.51 -7.26 -4.48
N ARG A 453 6.92 -8.33 -3.79
CA ARG A 453 7.90 -8.28 -2.68
C ARG A 453 9.22 -7.64 -3.11
N TYR A 454 9.78 -8.08 -4.23
CA TYR A 454 11.07 -7.56 -4.71
C TYR A 454 10.93 -6.24 -5.47
N LEU A 455 9.77 -5.93 -6.04
CA LEU A 455 9.48 -4.57 -6.56
C LEU A 455 9.46 -3.53 -5.45
N ARG A 456 8.98 -3.86 -4.24
CA ARG A 456 9.11 -2.95 -3.07
C ARG A 456 10.58 -2.64 -2.81
N ARG A 457 11.42 -3.67 -2.72
CA ARG A 457 12.86 -3.49 -2.52
C ARG A 457 13.51 -2.69 -3.64
N TYR A 458 13.10 -2.90 -4.89
CA TYR A 458 13.57 -2.09 -6.02
C TYR A 458 13.29 -0.60 -5.83
N VAL A 459 12.06 -0.27 -5.38
CA VAL A 459 11.66 1.11 -5.13
C VAL A 459 12.38 1.73 -3.93
N VAL A 460 12.47 0.98 -2.82
CA VAL A 460 13.08 1.44 -1.56
C VAL A 460 14.61 1.48 -1.66
N ASP A 461 15.26 0.38 -2.02
CA ASP A 461 16.72 0.24 -1.97
C ASP A 461 17.43 1.11 -3.03
N LEU A 462 16.75 1.46 -4.13
CA LEU A 462 17.31 2.34 -5.19
C LEU A 462 16.76 3.77 -5.17
N ALA A 463 16.00 4.15 -4.14
CA ALA A 463 15.44 5.51 -3.96
C ALA A 463 14.62 6.00 -5.16
N LEU A 464 13.57 5.26 -5.55
CA LEU A 464 12.77 5.53 -6.75
C LEU A 464 11.32 6.00 -6.43
N PRO A 465 11.12 7.22 -5.89
CA PRO A 465 9.80 7.70 -5.50
C PRO A 465 8.81 7.80 -6.67
N ASP A 466 9.30 7.98 -7.90
CA ASP A 466 8.50 8.05 -9.13
C ASP A 466 7.86 6.69 -9.51
N LYS A 467 8.28 5.60 -8.88
CA LYS A 467 7.73 4.25 -9.12
C LYS A 467 6.67 3.85 -8.09
N VAL A 468 6.45 4.62 -7.03
CA VAL A 468 5.46 4.28 -5.99
C VAL A 468 4.06 4.16 -6.59
N GLU A 469 3.65 5.11 -7.42
CA GLU A 469 2.33 5.10 -8.05
C GLU A 469 2.09 3.85 -8.91
N TRP A 470 3.13 3.27 -9.53
CA TRP A 470 3.00 2.01 -10.26
C TRP A 470 2.67 0.81 -9.35
N LEU A 471 3.31 0.71 -8.19
CA LEU A 471 3.00 -0.33 -7.21
C LEU A 471 1.61 -0.13 -6.61
N GLN A 472 1.25 1.13 -6.29
CA GLN A 472 -0.08 1.48 -5.79
C GLN A 472 -1.17 1.13 -6.81
N GLN A 473 -0.94 1.39 -8.10
CA GLN A 473 -1.88 1.08 -9.18
C GLN A 473 -2.23 -0.42 -9.22
N ASN A 474 -1.26 -1.30 -8.96
CA ASN A 474 -1.48 -2.74 -8.90
C ASN A 474 -2.38 -3.14 -7.72
N ALA A 475 -2.10 -2.61 -6.53
CA ALA A 475 -2.92 -2.85 -5.33
C ALA A 475 -4.33 -2.28 -5.47
N LEU A 476 -4.48 -1.09 -6.05
CA LEU A 476 -5.78 -0.45 -6.28
C LEU A 476 -6.61 -1.20 -7.30
N GLN A 477 -6.02 -1.64 -8.41
CA GLN A 477 -6.76 -2.44 -9.40
C GLN A 477 -7.26 -3.74 -8.76
N ALA A 478 -6.39 -4.43 -8.02
CA ALA A 478 -6.73 -5.64 -7.28
C ALA A 478 -7.91 -5.39 -6.32
N PHE A 479 -7.82 -4.32 -5.53
CA PHE A 479 -8.85 -3.95 -4.56
C PHE A 479 -10.20 -3.65 -5.22
N ASN A 480 -10.22 -2.88 -6.30
CA ASN A 480 -11.43 -2.55 -7.04
C ASN A 480 -12.11 -3.79 -7.66
N ASN A 481 -11.32 -4.82 -7.96
CA ASN A 481 -11.78 -6.10 -8.47
C ASN A 481 -12.06 -7.17 -7.40
N ARG A 482 -12.17 -6.81 -6.11
CA ARG A 482 -12.64 -7.73 -5.06
C ARG A 482 -14.10 -8.17 -5.25
N ASN A 483 -14.47 -9.28 -4.61
CA ASN A 483 -15.86 -9.73 -4.45
C ASN A 483 -16.49 -9.26 -3.12
N SER A 484 -17.76 -9.57 -2.91
CA SER A 484 -18.51 -9.18 -1.69
C SER A 484 -17.96 -9.77 -0.38
N LYS A 485 -17.16 -10.83 -0.44
CA LYS A 485 -16.45 -11.42 0.71
C LYS A 485 -15.10 -10.75 1.00
N GLY A 486 -14.70 -9.77 0.19
CA GLY A 486 -13.39 -9.13 0.27
C GLY A 486 -12.25 -9.99 -0.29
N VAL A 487 -12.55 -11.11 -0.94
CA VAL A 487 -11.56 -11.94 -1.61
C VAL A 487 -11.22 -11.31 -2.96
N ILE A 488 -9.95 -11.38 -3.32
CA ILE A 488 -9.42 -10.91 -4.60
C ILE A 488 -8.70 -12.07 -5.27
N TRP A 489 -9.16 -12.47 -6.45
CA TRP A 489 -8.47 -13.43 -7.28
C TRP A 489 -7.23 -12.79 -7.93
N THR A 490 -6.20 -13.60 -8.21
CA THR A 490 -4.89 -13.11 -8.71
C THR A 490 -4.97 -12.40 -10.07
N ALA A 491 -5.99 -12.70 -10.89
CA ALA A 491 -6.22 -12.06 -12.17
C ALA A 491 -6.80 -10.65 -11.99
N TRP A 492 -5.98 -9.69 -11.56
CA TRP A 492 -6.42 -8.34 -11.19
C TRP A 492 -7.07 -7.55 -12.32
N TRP A 493 -6.97 -8.00 -13.57
CA TRP A 493 -7.65 -7.39 -14.73
C TRP A 493 -9.11 -7.80 -14.85
N GLU A 494 -9.57 -8.73 -14.01
CA GLU A 494 -10.93 -9.25 -14.03
C GLU A 494 -11.55 -9.15 -12.65
N LYS A 495 -12.85 -8.82 -12.61
CA LYS A 495 -13.57 -8.74 -11.33
C LYS A 495 -13.71 -10.13 -10.73
N THR A 496 -13.34 -10.26 -9.45
CA THR A 496 -13.42 -11.52 -8.71
C THR A 496 -14.88 -11.97 -8.64
N SER A 497 -15.15 -13.16 -9.18
CA SER A 497 -16.48 -13.75 -9.22
C SER A 497 -17.03 -14.04 -7.82
N GLU A 498 -18.34 -13.85 -7.63
CA GLU A 498 -19.01 -14.16 -6.36
C GLU A 498 -19.10 -15.67 -6.06
N ASN A 499 -19.04 -16.51 -7.11
CA ASN A 499 -19.09 -17.97 -7.00
C ASN A 499 -17.70 -18.63 -6.95
N PHE A 500 -16.62 -17.85 -6.89
CA PHE A 500 -15.24 -18.34 -6.85
C PHE A 500 -14.81 -19.18 -8.07
N ILE A 501 -15.44 -18.97 -9.24
CA ILE A 501 -15.05 -19.59 -10.50
C ILE A 501 -14.49 -18.51 -11.43
N PHE A 502 -13.21 -18.64 -11.76
CA PHE A 502 -12.55 -17.74 -12.70
C PHE A 502 -13.11 -17.89 -14.12
N SER A 503 -12.89 -16.92 -15.00
CA SER A 503 -13.49 -16.86 -16.34
C SER A 503 -13.12 -18.04 -17.24
N ASP A 504 -12.00 -18.70 -16.96
CA ASP A 504 -11.56 -19.93 -17.64
C ASP A 504 -12.14 -21.23 -17.04
N GLY A 505 -12.97 -21.12 -16.00
CA GLY A 505 -13.58 -22.24 -15.30
C GLY A 505 -12.82 -22.73 -14.07
N TYR A 506 -11.69 -22.12 -13.71
CA TYR A 506 -10.90 -22.54 -12.55
C TYR A 506 -11.58 -22.18 -11.22
N ASP A 507 -11.83 -23.20 -10.38
CA ASP A 507 -12.41 -23.03 -9.04
C ASP A 507 -11.34 -22.65 -8.01
N PHE A 508 -11.42 -21.41 -7.52
CA PHE A 508 -10.52 -20.86 -6.51
C PHE A 508 -11.12 -20.80 -5.10
N SER A 509 -12.22 -21.52 -4.85
CA SER A 509 -12.89 -21.59 -3.54
C SER A 509 -11.95 -21.97 -2.41
N ASN A 510 -10.97 -22.85 -2.70
CA ASN A 510 -9.98 -23.39 -1.77
C ASN A 510 -8.55 -23.18 -2.28
N LYS A 511 -8.29 -22.11 -3.02
CA LYS A 511 -6.97 -21.80 -3.60
C LYS A 511 -6.36 -20.56 -2.94
N PRO A 512 -5.81 -20.69 -1.72
CA PRO A 512 -5.40 -19.55 -0.90
C PRO A 512 -4.18 -18.81 -1.48
N PHE A 513 -3.32 -19.49 -2.23
CA PHE A 513 -2.07 -18.94 -2.75
C PHE A 513 -2.28 -17.90 -3.86
N GLY A 514 -3.17 -18.16 -4.84
CA GLY A 514 -3.52 -17.15 -5.83
C GLY A 514 -4.09 -15.87 -5.18
N CYS A 515 -4.98 -16.05 -4.19
CA CYS A 515 -5.62 -14.95 -3.48
C CYS A 515 -4.67 -14.18 -2.54
N SER A 516 -3.54 -14.75 -2.12
CA SER A 516 -2.56 -14.04 -1.27
C SER A 516 -1.77 -12.99 -2.06
N THR A 517 -1.73 -13.08 -3.40
CA THR A 517 -0.99 -12.11 -4.22
C THR A 517 -1.48 -10.68 -4.05
N ALA A 518 -2.79 -10.48 -3.85
CA ALA A 518 -3.35 -9.16 -3.58
C ALA A 518 -2.90 -8.59 -2.21
N VAL A 519 -2.73 -9.47 -1.20
CA VAL A 519 -2.13 -9.11 0.09
C VAL A 519 -0.70 -8.63 -0.14
N SER A 520 0.11 -9.42 -0.85
CA SER A 520 1.48 -9.01 -1.19
C SER A 520 1.50 -7.66 -1.91
N ALA A 521 0.64 -7.43 -2.91
CA ALA A 521 0.59 -6.14 -3.61
C ALA A 521 0.23 -4.97 -2.69
N ALA A 522 -0.78 -5.14 -1.83
CA ALA A 522 -1.25 -4.08 -0.95
C ALA A 522 -0.19 -3.67 0.07
N PHE A 523 0.48 -4.64 0.70
CA PHE A 523 1.49 -4.37 1.74
C PHE A 523 2.83 -3.92 1.14
N ASN A 524 3.20 -4.43 -0.03
CA ASN A 524 4.45 -4.05 -0.69
C ASN A 524 4.39 -2.73 -1.47
N ALA A 525 3.20 -2.16 -1.72
CA ALA A 525 3.05 -0.86 -2.37
C ALA A 525 3.11 0.30 -1.35
N PRO A 526 4.18 1.12 -1.29
CA PRO A 526 4.33 2.20 -0.30
C PRO A 526 3.12 3.15 -0.27
N LEU A 527 2.77 3.68 0.90
CA LEU A 527 1.57 4.54 1.05
C LEU A 527 1.77 5.95 0.49
N ASP A 528 3.00 6.47 0.52
CA ASP A 528 3.36 7.78 -0.01
C ASP A 528 4.76 7.70 -0.61
N LYS A 529 4.98 8.41 -1.73
CA LYS A 529 6.29 8.57 -2.37
C LYS A 529 7.31 9.29 -1.49
N ASN A 530 6.85 10.16 -0.59
CA ASN A 530 7.69 10.87 0.38
C ASN A 530 8.28 9.94 1.45
N LEU A 531 7.79 8.70 1.54
CA LEU A 531 8.40 7.68 2.40
C LEU A 531 9.63 7.03 1.76
N ILE A 532 9.84 7.20 0.45
CA ILE A 532 10.98 6.59 -0.26
C ILE A 532 12.26 7.39 -0.10
N VAL A 533 12.16 8.72 -0.16
CA VAL A 533 13.26 9.65 0.14
C VAL A 533 12.74 10.62 1.20
N LYS A 534 13.35 10.58 2.38
CA LYS A 534 12.86 11.27 3.57
C LYS A 534 13.70 12.52 3.79
N ASP A 535 13.06 13.70 3.87
CA ASP A 535 13.79 14.94 4.20
C ASP A 535 14.26 14.89 5.66
N ALA A 536 15.57 14.87 5.87
CA ALA A 536 16.19 14.79 7.18
C ALA A 536 15.78 15.93 8.12
N PHE A 537 15.46 17.10 7.59
CA PHE A 537 15.10 18.29 8.37
C PHE A 537 13.59 18.43 8.61
N SER A 538 12.80 17.51 8.06
CA SER A 538 11.38 17.35 8.37
C SER A 538 11.17 16.40 9.55
N THR A 539 9.96 16.37 10.10
CA THR A 539 9.60 15.36 11.09
C THR A 539 9.45 14.00 10.39
N ILE A 540 10.19 13.00 10.87
CA ILE A 540 10.04 11.61 10.45
C ILE A 540 9.40 10.83 11.61
N GLU A 541 8.19 10.31 11.38
CA GLU A 541 7.50 9.45 12.34
C GLU A 541 8.22 8.09 12.45
N ALA A 542 8.31 7.55 13.67
CA ALA A 542 9.09 6.35 13.94
C ALA A 542 8.46 5.06 13.39
N GLU A 543 7.14 5.07 13.16
CA GLU A 543 6.44 3.98 12.49
C GLU A 543 6.66 3.97 10.96
N ASN A 544 7.26 5.01 10.38
CA ASN A 544 7.56 5.11 8.95
C ASN A 544 8.93 4.52 8.59
N PHE A 545 9.29 3.38 9.20
CA PHE A 545 10.50 2.63 8.87
C PHE A 545 10.37 1.88 7.53
N ASP A 546 11.51 1.57 6.91
CA ASP A 546 11.59 0.70 5.73
C ASP A 546 11.85 -0.76 6.10
N TYR A 547 12.62 -0.99 7.17
CA TYR A 547 12.91 -2.32 7.69
C TYR A 547 12.95 -2.30 9.21
N LEU A 548 12.64 -3.44 9.83
CA LEU A 548 12.62 -3.56 11.29
C LEU A 548 13.08 -4.93 11.78
N LYS A 549 13.43 -4.97 13.07
CA LYS A 549 13.48 -6.18 13.87
C LYS A 549 12.73 -5.98 15.17
N GLY A 550 11.74 -6.82 15.41
CA GLY A 550 11.11 -7.09 16.70
C GLY A 550 10.21 -5.99 17.26
N VAL A 551 10.32 -4.74 16.82
CA VAL A 551 9.47 -3.65 17.30
C VAL A 551 8.01 -3.83 16.88
N PHE A 552 7.10 -3.21 17.62
CA PHE A 552 5.69 -3.12 17.26
C PHE A 552 5.23 -1.67 17.14
N VAL A 553 4.36 -1.42 16.16
CA VAL A 553 3.65 -0.14 16.05
C VAL A 553 2.43 -0.17 16.97
N GLU A 554 2.37 0.76 17.93
CA GLU A 554 1.33 0.86 18.94
C GLU A 554 0.44 2.09 18.69
N LYS A 555 -0.87 1.88 18.49
CA LYS A 555 -1.86 2.97 18.44
C LYS A 555 -2.35 3.28 19.85
N SER A 556 -2.31 4.55 20.26
CA SER A 556 -2.93 5.02 21.50
C SER A 556 -4.22 5.80 21.20
N SER A 557 -5.22 5.66 22.07
CA SER A 557 -6.46 6.43 21.99
C SER A 557 -6.29 7.92 22.36
N ARG A 558 -5.13 8.34 22.86
CA ARG A 558 -4.84 9.72 23.31
C ARG A 558 -3.42 10.24 23.01
N ASN A 559 -2.56 9.46 22.35
CA ASN A 559 -1.17 9.83 21.98
C ASN A 559 -0.92 9.47 20.50
N PRO A 560 0.11 10.07 19.86
CA PRO A 560 0.53 9.67 18.51
C PRO A 560 0.89 8.17 18.46
N THR A 561 0.75 7.59 17.26
CA THR A 561 1.27 6.26 16.94
C THR A 561 2.76 6.25 17.23
N CYS A 562 3.29 5.16 17.82
CA CYS A 562 4.71 5.08 18.16
C CYS A 562 5.23 3.65 18.02
N ILE A 563 6.55 3.49 18.03
CA ILE A 563 7.17 2.16 18.11
C ILE A 563 7.46 1.76 19.56
N GLY A 564 7.13 0.53 19.89
CA GLY A 564 7.36 -0.12 21.18
C GLY A 564 7.87 -1.55 21.02
N ASN A 565 7.66 -2.39 22.04
CA ASN A 565 8.29 -3.71 22.18
C ASN A 565 9.82 -3.67 21.99
N ILE A 566 10.45 -2.58 22.43
CA ILE A 566 11.89 -2.40 22.28
C ILE A 566 12.64 -3.37 23.20
N GLN A 567 13.58 -4.09 22.60
CA GLN A 567 14.49 -5.02 23.27
C GLN A 567 15.92 -4.81 22.76
N ASP A 568 16.88 -5.39 23.47
CA ASP A 568 18.29 -5.30 23.12
C ASP A 568 18.57 -5.85 21.71
N ASN A 569 19.21 -5.04 20.87
CA ASN A 569 19.54 -5.30 19.46
C ASN A 569 18.33 -5.42 18.52
N TYR A 570 17.14 -4.98 18.93
CA TYR A 570 16.08 -4.65 17.99
C TYR A 570 16.44 -3.37 17.24
N TYR A 571 15.84 -3.16 16.07
CA TYR A 571 16.13 -1.97 15.28
C TYR A 571 14.97 -1.53 14.40
N THR A 572 15.03 -0.27 13.98
CA THR A 572 14.29 0.28 12.83
C THR A 572 15.28 0.92 11.87
N ALA A 573 15.04 0.78 10.57
CA ALA A 573 15.87 1.33 9.51
C ALA A 573 15.05 2.30 8.66
N TYR A 574 15.62 3.47 8.40
CA TYR A 574 15.06 4.52 7.56
C TYR A 574 16.04 4.74 6.42
N ASN A 575 15.74 4.14 5.28
CA ASN A 575 16.54 4.28 4.08
C ASN A 575 16.29 5.63 3.42
N ASN A 576 17.32 6.10 2.72
CA ASN A 576 17.30 7.31 1.91
C ASN A 576 16.87 8.58 2.68
N VAL A 577 17.43 8.78 3.87
CA VAL A 577 17.32 10.04 4.60
C VAL A 577 18.24 11.05 3.90
N ASP A 578 17.64 12.07 3.30
CA ASP A 578 18.31 13.07 2.49
C ASP A 578 18.53 14.37 3.29
N PHE A 579 19.81 14.70 3.48
CA PHE A 579 20.27 15.93 4.14
C PHE A 579 20.50 17.07 3.13
N GLY A 580 20.24 16.83 1.84
CA GLY A 580 20.43 17.79 0.76
C GLY A 580 21.82 18.42 0.79
N ASN A 581 21.86 19.75 0.68
CA ASN A 581 23.10 20.54 0.80
C ASN A 581 23.39 21.02 2.23
N GLY A 582 22.56 20.64 3.21
CA GLY A 582 22.73 21.02 4.60
C GLY A 582 23.65 20.05 5.34
N THR A 583 24.36 20.55 6.34
CA THR A 583 25.03 19.70 7.33
C THR A 583 24.14 19.58 8.55
N ALA A 584 23.68 18.37 8.86
CA ALA A 584 23.03 18.11 10.13
C ALA A 584 24.05 18.20 11.26
N THR A 585 23.70 18.91 12.32
CA THR A 585 24.55 19.13 13.50
C THR A 585 23.98 18.56 14.77
N SER A 586 22.67 18.30 14.79
CA SER A 586 22.03 17.53 15.85
C SER A 586 20.87 16.70 15.32
N ILE A 587 20.50 15.69 16.10
CA ILE A 587 19.24 14.97 15.97
C ILE A 587 18.42 15.19 17.24
N VAL A 588 17.11 15.33 17.07
CA VAL A 588 16.13 15.32 18.16
C VAL A 588 15.25 14.08 18.00
N ILE A 589 15.10 13.31 19.07
CA ILE A 589 14.29 12.10 19.11
C ILE A 589 13.29 12.22 20.24
N ARG A 590 12.01 11.99 19.96
CA ARG A 590 10.96 11.96 20.97
C ARG A 590 10.77 10.54 21.48
N VAL A 591 10.95 10.35 22.78
CA VAL A 591 10.92 9.03 23.42
C VAL A 591 10.09 9.03 24.70
N TYR A 592 9.62 7.84 25.09
CA TYR A 592 9.00 7.58 26.38
C TYR A 592 9.81 6.53 27.12
N GLY A 593 10.47 6.89 28.21
CA GLY A 593 11.29 5.95 29.00
C GLY A 593 10.57 5.46 30.26
N ALA A 594 10.12 4.20 30.26
CA ALA A 594 9.59 3.56 31.47
C ALA A 594 10.73 3.09 32.40
N SER A 595 11.64 2.29 31.84
CA SER A 595 12.84 1.78 32.54
C SER A 595 14.15 2.41 32.04
N GLY A 596 14.08 3.22 30.98
CA GLY A 596 15.25 3.81 30.32
C GLY A 596 15.98 2.83 29.40
N GLY A 597 17.13 3.25 28.86
CA GLY A 597 17.93 2.47 27.91
C GLY A 597 18.82 3.38 27.07
N SER A 598 19.25 2.92 25.90
CA SER A 598 19.89 3.79 24.92
C SER A 598 19.53 3.42 23.48
N ILE A 599 19.73 4.37 22.59
CA ILE A 599 19.53 4.22 21.15
C ILE A 599 20.85 4.56 20.46
N GLU A 600 21.38 3.63 19.69
CA GLU A 600 22.54 3.83 18.83
C GLU A 600 22.07 4.17 17.41
N LEU A 601 22.56 5.29 16.86
CA LEU A 601 22.39 5.62 15.45
C LEU A 601 23.55 5.08 14.64
N HIS A 602 23.26 4.27 13.64
CA HIS A 602 24.25 3.77 12.69
C HIS A 602 23.93 4.21 11.26
N ASP A 603 24.98 4.42 10.47
CA ASP A 603 24.86 4.64 9.03
C ASP A 603 25.03 3.33 8.25
N GLY A 604 24.17 3.11 7.26
CA GLY A 604 24.26 2.04 6.27
C GLY A 604 23.76 0.67 6.74
N SER A 605 24.03 0.27 7.98
CA SER A 605 23.55 -1.02 8.54
C SER A 605 23.52 -1.02 10.08
N VAL A 606 22.94 -2.06 10.67
CA VAL A 606 22.91 -2.27 12.14
C VAL A 606 24.30 -2.37 12.79
N SER A 607 25.34 -2.65 12.00
CA SER A 607 26.74 -2.69 12.45
C SER A 607 27.62 -1.67 11.70
N GLY A 608 27.01 -0.71 11.03
CA GLY A 608 27.71 0.34 10.29
C GLY A 608 28.34 1.38 11.22
N GLN A 609 28.79 2.50 10.64
CA GLN A 609 29.44 3.56 11.42
C GLN A 609 28.48 4.08 12.51
N LEU A 610 28.89 4.01 13.78
CA LEU A 610 28.17 4.63 14.88
C LEU A 610 28.26 6.14 14.75
N LEU A 611 27.11 6.79 14.57
CA LEU A 611 26.97 8.23 14.40
C LEU A 611 26.73 8.94 15.73
N ALA A 612 25.90 8.37 16.59
CA ALA A 612 25.62 8.89 17.92
C ALA A 612 25.00 7.83 18.84
N THR A 613 25.07 8.06 20.14
CA THR A 613 24.32 7.31 21.16
C THR A 613 23.45 8.27 21.96
N VAL A 614 22.16 7.94 22.09
CA VAL A 614 21.17 8.72 22.86
C VAL A 614 20.75 7.91 24.07
N ASN A 615 21.02 8.43 25.27
CA ASN A 615 20.60 7.78 26.52
C ASN A 615 19.14 8.16 26.84
N VAL A 616 18.28 7.16 26.94
CA VAL A 616 16.86 7.33 27.28
C VAL A 616 16.70 7.23 28.81
N PRO A 617 16.31 8.31 29.51
CA PRO A 617 16.14 8.26 30.96
C PRO A 617 14.87 7.50 31.33
N ALA A 618 14.88 6.85 32.49
CA ALA A 618 13.65 6.38 33.13
C ALA A 618 12.88 7.58 33.69
N GLY A 619 11.57 7.65 33.43
CA GLY A 619 10.77 8.79 33.89
C GLY A 619 9.28 8.74 33.58
N ASN A 620 8.79 7.68 32.92
CA ASN A 620 7.37 7.47 32.56
C ASN A 620 6.70 8.69 31.90
N SER A 621 7.47 9.48 31.15
CA SER A 621 7.02 10.68 30.45
C SER A 621 7.66 10.78 29.07
N TRP A 622 6.98 11.46 28.15
CA TRP A 622 7.51 11.77 26.83
C TRP A 622 8.51 12.91 26.93
N THR A 623 9.70 12.73 26.39
CA THR A 623 10.76 13.75 26.36
C THR A 623 11.38 13.81 24.97
N ASP A 624 11.83 15.00 24.59
CA ASP A 624 12.63 15.20 23.39
C ASP A 624 14.11 15.17 23.81
N LEU A 625 14.86 14.22 23.27
CA LEU A 625 16.29 14.05 23.53
C LEU A 625 17.07 14.56 22.33
N SER A 626 18.12 15.35 22.58
CA SER A 626 18.98 15.88 21.52
C SER A 626 20.42 15.38 21.70
N THR A 627 21.09 15.05 20.59
CA THR A 627 22.53 14.79 20.57
C THR A 627 23.16 15.33 19.29
N SER A 628 24.47 15.58 19.33
CA SER A 628 25.22 16.05 18.15
C SER A 628 25.43 14.92 17.14
N VAL A 629 25.30 15.26 15.86
CA VAL A 629 25.66 14.40 14.72
C VAL A 629 26.33 15.26 13.66
N SER A 630 27.00 14.66 12.67
CA SER A 630 27.52 15.37 11.50
C SER A 630 27.31 14.54 10.26
N LEU A 631 26.33 14.92 9.44
CA LEU A 631 25.92 14.20 8.23
C LEU A 631 25.57 15.18 7.10
N THR A 632 25.84 14.75 5.86
CA THR A 632 25.55 15.49 4.62
C THR A 632 25.25 14.49 3.52
N GLY A 633 24.42 14.84 2.53
CA GLY A 633 24.05 13.92 1.45
C GLY A 633 22.97 12.93 1.88
N GLN A 634 22.92 11.74 1.27
CA GLN A 634 21.87 10.76 1.51
C GLN A 634 22.43 9.53 2.24
N HIS A 635 21.73 9.10 3.29
CA HIS A 635 22.15 8.01 4.18
C HIS A 635 21.02 7.03 4.48
N ASN A 636 21.37 5.81 4.89
CA ASN A 636 20.43 4.85 5.47
C ASN A 636 20.64 4.84 6.98
N ILE A 637 19.68 5.39 7.74
CA ILE A 637 19.83 5.58 9.18
C ILE A 637 19.18 4.42 9.92
N TYR A 638 19.98 3.76 10.77
CA TYR A 638 19.55 2.66 11.62
C TYR A 638 19.50 3.11 13.07
N PHE A 639 18.37 2.89 13.73
CA PHE A 639 18.24 3.04 15.18
C PHE A 639 18.31 1.65 15.80
N VAL A 640 19.44 1.34 16.44
CA VAL A 640 19.66 0.08 17.17
C VAL A 640 19.40 0.32 18.65
N PHE A 641 18.45 -0.43 19.20
CA PHE A 641 18.00 -0.22 20.57
C PHE A 641 18.79 -1.06 21.56
N LYS A 642 19.11 -0.49 22.73
CA LYS A 642 19.78 -1.17 23.83
C LYS A 642 18.94 -1.12 25.10
N GLY A 643 18.79 -2.28 25.73
CA GLY A 643 17.90 -2.47 26.89
C GLY A 643 16.42 -2.64 26.51
N ASN A 644 15.54 -2.50 27.50
CA ASN A 644 14.10 -2.67 27.33
C ASN A 644 13.33 -1.61 28.13
N GLY A 645 12.09 -1.33 27.75
CA GLY A 645 11.22 -0.43 28.52
C GLY A 645 11.28 1.04 28.10
N PHE A 646 11.46 1.32 26.82
CA PHE A 646 11.15 2.63 26.24
C PHE A 646 10.39 2.51 24.90
N LYS A 647 9.90 3.65 24.41
CA LYS A 647 9.20 3.81 23.12
C LYS A 647 9.77 5.01 22.37
N MET A 648 9.59 5.04 21.07
CA MET A 648 10.01 6.14 20.20
C MET A 648 8.85 6.58 19.30
N ASP A 649 8.63 7.88 19.21
CA ASP A 649 7.51 8.49 18.49
C ASP A 649 7.97 9.05 17.14
N LYS A 650 8.97 9.92 17.16
CA LYS A 650 9.46 10.61 15.97
C LYS A 650 10.86 11.17 16.15
N PHE A 651 11.48 11.58 15.06
CA PHE A 651 12.77 12.25 15.08
C PHE A 651 12.88 13.27 13.94
N SER A 652 13.82 14.20 14.09
CA SER A 652 14.26 15.10 13.02
C SER A 652 15.71 15.49 13.23
N PHE A 653 16.41 15.78 12.14
CA PHE A 653 17.73 16.39 12.20
C PHE A 653 17.62 17.91 12.15
N ASN A 654 18.57 18.59 12.77
CA ASN A 654 18.72 20.03 12.68
C ASN A 654 20.02 20.34 11.96
N SER A 655 20.02 21.34 11.08
CA SER A 655 21.23 21.88 10.50
C SER A 655 21.83 22.99 11.37
N GLU A 656 23.15 23.20 11.28
CA GLU A 656 23.74 24.45 11.75
C GLU A 656 23.05 25.60 11.02
N GLY A 657 22.61 26.60 11.77
CA GLY A 657 22.01 27.79 11.19
C GLY A 657 23.03 28.52 10.34
N ASN A 658 23.01 28.30 9.02
CA ASN A 658 23.12 29.44 8.11
C ASN A 658 22.02 30.38 8.58
N GLY A 659 22.40 31.52 9.18
CA GLY A 659 21.48 32.42 9.88
C GLY A 659 20.14 32.50 9.16
N LEU A 660 19.05 32.35 9.92
CA LEU A 660 17.64 32.39 9.47
C LEU A 660 17.56 33.00 8.07
N LYS A 661 17.27 32.17 7.04
CA LYS A 661 17.10 32.61 5.64
C LYS A 661 16.59 34.04 5.65
N ASN A 662 17.40 34.97 5.16
CA ASN A 662 17.03 36.37 5.03
C ASN A 662 15.68 36.37 4.29
N PRO A 663 14.55 36.79 4.92
CA PRO A 663 13.26 36.73 4.28
C PRO A 663 13.16 37.95 3.35
N SER A 664 13.88 37.86 2.25
CA SER A 664 13.71 38.60 1.01
C SER A 664 13.73 37.50 -0.05
N GLU A 665 12.64 37.10 -0.70
CA GLU A 665 11.49 37.84 -1.20
C GLU A 665 10.30 36.90 -1.36
N LYS A 666 9.17 37.23 -0.73
CA LYS A 666 7.80 37.03 -1.27
C LYS A 666 6.87 37.88 -0.41
N SER A 667 6.76 39.15 -0.82
CA SER A 667 6.08 40.25 -0.13
C SER A 667 4.55 40.12 -0.20
N ILE A 668 3.96 39.10 0.43
CA ILE A 668 2.50 39.00 0.59
C ILE A 668 2.01 39.27 2.02
N ILE A 669 2.92 39.42 2.99
CA ILE A 669 2.58 39.80 4.37
C ILE A 669 2.97 41.27 4.58
N ALA A 670 2.00 42.11 4.93
CA ALA A 670 2.28 43.46 5.44
C ALA A 670 2.08 43.53 6.96
N LEU A 671 3.12 43.96 7.67
CA LEU A 671 3.12 44.12 9.12
C LEU A 671 3.22 45.60 9.50
N TYR A 672 2.19 46.14 10.18
CA TYR A 672 2.19 47.55 10.56
C TYR A 672 1.33 47.85 11.80
N PRO A 673 1.69 48.85 12.63
CA PRO A 673 2.95 49.58 12.59
C PRO A 673 4.13 48.66 12.96
N ASN A 674 5.26 48.87 12.29
CA ASN A 674 6.52 48.19 12.58
C ASN A 674 7.63 49.25 12.63
N PRO A 675 8.04 49.72 13.82
CA PRO A 675 7.85 49.07 15.12
C PRO A 675 6.44 49.18 15.73
N ALA A 676 5.96 48.10 16.36
CA ALA A 676 4.68 48.00 17.07
C ALA A 676 4.81 48.38 18.55
N THR A 677 3.75 48.92 19.15
CA THR A 677 3.72 49.30 20.58
C THR A 677 2.64 48.55 21.36
N THR A 678 1.39 48.61 20.92
CA THR A 678 0.26 47.93 21.57
C THR A 678 -0.41 46.91 20.67
N VAL A 679 -0.46 47.20 19.37
CA VAL A 679 -1.09 46.36 18.36
C VAL A 679 -0.16 46.17 17.16
N LEU A 680 -0.29 45.01 16.51
CA LEU A 680 0.32 44.70 15.24
C LEU A 680 -0.79 44.27 14.27
N HIS A 681 -0.88 44.93 13.12
CA HIS A 681 -1.73 44.49 12.03
C HIS A 681 -0.94 43.55 11.12
N VAL A 682 -1.56 42.43 10.79
CA VAL A 682 -1.10 41.43 9.85
C VAL A 682 -2.07 41.45 8.68
N ASP A 683 -1.65 41.98 7.54
CA ASP A 683 -2.42 41.93 6.29
C ASP A 683 -1.88 40.80 5.42
N PHE A 684 -2.72 39.82 5.12
CA PHE A 684 -2.34 38.56 4.48
C PHE A 684 -3.47 38.04 3.58
N PRO A 685 -3.22 37.59 2.34
CA PRO A 685 -4.30 37.33 1.37
C PRO A 685 -5.10 36.03 1.60
N GLN A 686 -4.73 35.21 2.59
CA GLN A 686 -5.31 33.87 2.80
C GLN A 686 -5.68 33.64 4.27
N ASN A 687 -6.56 32.67 4.53
CA ASN A 687 -6.80 32.20 5.90
C ASN A 687 -5.64 31.30 6.36
N GLY A 688 -5.28 31.38 7.63
CA GLY A 688 -4.21 30.57 8.20
C GLY A 688 -4.09 30.77 9.71
N TYR A 689 -2.96 30.32 10.25
CA TYR A 689 -2.62 30.50 11.65
C TYR A 689 -1.20 31.05 11.77
N ALA A 690 -1.01 31.99 12.70
CA ALA A 690 0.25 32.64 12.99
C ALA A 690 0.82 32.18 14.33
N SER A 691 2.04 31.66 14.31
CA SER A 691 2.88 31.50 15.51
C SER A 691 3.89 32.63 15.58
N ILE A 692 4.01 33.27 16.75
CA ILE A 692 4.94 34.37 16.99
C ILE A 692 6.07 33.89 17.90
N TYR A 693 7.30 34.12 17.49
CA TYR A 693 8.52 33.75 18.19
C TYR A 693 9.30 34.99 18.62
N ASN A 694 9.90 34.94 19.80
CA ASN A 694 10.88 35.94 20.23
C ASN A 694 12.25 35.71 19.56
N SER A 695 13.21 36.59 19.83
CA SER A 695 14.58 36.50 19.29
C SER A 695 15.38 35.27 19.71
N SER A 696 14.93 34.52 20.73
CA SER A 696 15.55 33.25 21.14
C SER A 696 14.84 32.03 20.53
N GLY A 697 13.90 32.21 19.60
CA GLY A 697 13.15 31.14 18.96
C GLY A 697 12.03 30.53 19.80
N LYS A 698 11.69 31.10 20.97
CA LYS A 698 10.59 30.64 21.80
C LYS A 698 9.27 31.19 21.27
N GLU A 699 8.28 30.32 21.07
CA GLU A 699 6.91 30.74 20.75
C GLU A 699 6.29 31.48 21.93
N VAL A 700 5.80 32.69 21.69
CA VAL A 700 5.21 33.59 22.70
C VAL A 700 3.71 33.80 22.48
N ALA A 701 3.19 33.52 21.29
CA ALA A 701 1.76 33.63 21.00
C ALA A 701 1.37 32.86 19.74
N PHE A 702 0.08 32.55 19.67
CA PHE A 702 -0.58 31.92 18.53
C PHE A 702 -1.89 32.67 18.21
N ALA A 703 -2.20 32.86 16.93
CA ALA A 703 -3.40 33.54 16.48
C ALA A 703 -3.95 33.03 15.15
N ASN A 704 -5.27 33.04 14.99
CA ASN A 704 -5.89 32.82 13.68
C ASN A 704 -5.68 34.07 12.80
N ILE A 705 -5.30 33.85 11.55
CA ILE A 705 -5.19 34.88 10.52
C ILE A 705 -6.30 34.68 9.50
N PHE A 706 -7.09 35.72 9.26
CA PHE A 706 -8.08 35.72 8.20
C PHE A 706 -7.56 36.50 6.99
N ALA A 707 -8.02 36.11 5.80
CA ALA A 707 -7.72 36.83 4.58
C ALA A 707 -8.08 38.32 4.72
N GLY A 708 -7.11 39.19 4.44
CA GLY A 708 -7.13 40.62 4.72
C GLY A 708 -6.47 40.96 6.06
N LYS A 709 -6.99 42.00 6.74
CA LYS A 709 -6.39 42.56 7.95
C LYS A 709 -6.81 41.81 9.22
N THR A 710 -5.83 41.20 9.89
CA THR A 710 -5.95 40.67 11.27
C THR A 710 -5.20 41.58 12.25
N THR A 711 -5.76 41.85 13.44
CA THR A 711 -5.11 42.68 14.47
C THR A 711 -4.72 41.84 15.68
N LEU A 712 -3.43 41.86 16.01
CA LEU A 712 -2.86 41.15 17.16
C LEU A 712 -2.53 42.14 18.29
N ASN A 713 -2.86 41.77 19.53
CA ASN A 713 -2.45 42.52 20.71
C ASN A 713 -1.04 42.08 21.12
N VAL A 714 -0.11 43.04 21.10
CA VAL A 714 1.31 42.82 21.44
C VAL A 714 1.73 43.70 22.62
N LYS A 715 0.78 44.31 23.35
CA LYS A 715 1.07 45.25 24.45
C LYS A 715 2.01 44.68 25.50
N ASP A 716 1.82 43.41 25.84
CA ASP A 716 2.55 42.74 26.93
C ASP A 716 3.87 42.11 26.47
N TYR A 717 4.24 42.31 25.20
CA TYR A 717 5.51 41.80 24.67
C TYR A 717 6.64 42.72 25.14
N GLN A 718 7.74 42.11 25.60
CA GLN A 718 8.97 42.84 25.90
C GLN A 718 9.53 43.48 24.62
N SER A 719 10.19 44.64 24.76
CA SER A 719 10.84 45.31 23.64
C SER A 719 11.90 44.40 23.01
N GLY A 720 11.87 44.27 21.68
CA GLY A 720 12.74 43.34 20.98
C GLY A 720 12.25 42.96 19.59
N VAL A 721 13.02 42.09 18.91
CA VAL A 721 12.67 41.55 17.60
C VAL A 721 11.83 40.29 17.76
N TYR A 722 10.75 40.21 17.00
CA TYR A 722 9.86 39.06 16.93
C TYR A 722 9.71 38.60 15.49
N PHE A 723 9.46 37.30 15.33
CA PHE A 723 9.23 36.64 14.06
C PHE A 723 7.82 36.06 14.05
N ILE A 724 7.10 36.23 12.95
CA ILE A 724 5.78 35.64 12.76
C ILE A 724 5.88 34.62 11.63
N ASN A 725 5.44 33.39 11.91
CA ASN A 725 5.25 32.32 10.93
C ASN A 725 3.75 32.14 10.70
N ILE A 726 3.27 32.42 9.50
CA ILE A 726 1.87 32.21 9.10
C ILE A 726 1.80 30.96 8.23
N SER A 727 1.05 29.96 8.65
CA SER A 727 0.83 28.73 7.89
C SER A 727 -0.58 28.68 7.32
N SER A 728 -0.70 28.34 6.03
CA SER A 728 -1.97 28.15 5.33
C SER A 728 -1.89 26.90 4.47
N SER A 729 -2.88 26.00 4.57
CA SER A 729 -3.16 24.76 3.82
C SER A 729 -1.97 23.88 3.37
N ASN A 730 -0.91 24.38 2.72
CA ASN A 730 0.33 23.66 2.38
C ASN A 730 1.61 24.54 2.40
N GLU A 731 1.56 25.81 2.81
CA GLU A 731 2.69 26.75 2.77
C GLU A 731 2.87 27.52 4.09
N SER A 732 4.11 27.90 4.41
CA SER A 732 4.47 28.76 5.54
C SER A 732 5.13 30.06 5.07
N PHE A 733 4.73 31.17 5.66
CA PHE A 733 5.18 32.51 5.32
C PHE A 733 5.79 33.20 6.54
N PHE A 734 6.91 33.90 6.36
CA PHE A 734 7.67 34.48 7.46
C PHE A 734 7.78 35.99 7.33
N ALA A 735 7.59 36.70 8.44
CA ALA A 735 7.85 38.13 8.53
C ALA A 735 8.44 38.49 9.90
N LYS A 736 9.02 39.70 10.01
CA LYS A 736 9.61 40.21 11.26
C LYS A 736 9.00 41.54 11.65
N PHE A 737 8.79 41.75 12.95
CA PHE A 737 8.44 43.06 13.49
C PHE A 737 9.25 43.39 14.73
N LEU A 738 9.45 44.69 14.96
CA LEU A 738 10.08 45.21 16.15
C LEU A 738 8.99 45.62 17.14
N LYS A 739 9.06 45.10 18.36
CA LYS A 739 8.30 45.61 19.50
C LYS A 739 9.10 46.72 20.17
N LYS A 740 8.52 47.92 20.25
CA LYS A 740 9.05 49.04 21.04
C LYS A 740 8.62 48.93 22.48
#